data_AF-A0AAV3T9N8-F1
#
_entry.id   AF-A0AAV3T9N8-F1
#
_cell.length_a   1.000
_cell.length_b   1.000
_cell.length_c   1.000
_cell.angle_alpha   90.00
_cell.angle_beta   90.00
_cell.angle_gamma   90.00
#
_symmetry.space_group_name_H-M   'P 1'
#
loop_
_entity.id
_entity.type
_entity.pdbx_description
1 polymer ?
#
loop_
_entity_poly.entity_id
_entity_poly.type
_entity_poly.pdbx_seq_one_letter_code
_entity_poly.pdbx_strand_id
1 'polypeptide(L)'
;MATGLDVDARHAVVARDGATDAERAAYVELPTDEMVLEMLSSADAEYVERGDSAFAVGDAAADFADMFNATTEELLPSGILTGDREAGADLLELLVAQVAGSPEDEGEPIGYAVPPDPVDAGGDALYHRRTLDDRLTALGYDPAPIDRATAVGYAALAGEEYTGLAIALGAGTTDAVLLDRGAPVARVGLARGGRWIDEQVAEATDRPIENVAAERDAFDLEHPSSDGVGGVLSVYYENLLSYVAEQLARNLPADAIDRDGPLPVAVAGDAAVPDGVAPALADALADIDLPFEFGDVAVADDPRTAAARGALVAATERDADAATPDRALDDAAFEPALAAASTLPAEEPAASDDVAAPAGADRSEATITDFGDGATGGEGGETGADDDGDSGSSPSVSADSSAAADVNTELRAAVDDLESEIAELSGRVDELADARETDVSARDGDRVDALTERVDDLADVTARSEAVDDVESDLDDLSTRVDELSADVESLADRIGGEDAASDELAEDLAAATDRLDALGERVDEQEASVENVENDVETIDEDVDAIGGTVESIEDEVATLDETVETVRGRTASLSDDLDDLADAAAVAELRSDLATVSARVDDVADEVDELADDVDDAENDDALRESVEDAASRLDAVEGRVDELIERTDGLAERVDDHDERIDALGDLDETVAALETTVDDLEGRIDAAESALDGAADAEALAAVREDLGAVREDVDAVRTDVDGVEATAESARDDASEARETASEAREATSSLDAEIENVRDLAAAADDRAEPRDDAELREIAAEEARRRVLAPVAGAAGVASLAAGGAAAVAQFLLVGAALLAVGVACLAVALRVR
;
A
#
# COMPACT_ATOMS: atom_id res chain seq x y z
N MET A 1 9.36 -8.30 41.96
CA MET A 1 9.35 -9.46 42.88
C MET A 1 10.26 -10.59 42.39
N ALA A 2 9.73 -11.50 41.56
CA ALA A 2 10.47 -12.37 40.64
C ALA A 2 9.59 -12.49 39.39
N THR A 3 10.20 -12.68 38.23
CA THR A 3 9.50 -12.75 36.95
C THR A 3 9.91 -14.03 36.20
N GLY A 4 8.99 -14.58 35.40
CA GLY A 4 9.27 -15.65 34.44
C GLY A 4 8.98 -15.19 33.01
N LEU A 5 9.76 -15.64 32.03
CA LEU A 5 9.63 -15.33 30.61
C LEU A 5 9.75 -16.62 29.79
N ASP A 6 8.99 -16.72 28.70
CA ASP A 6 9.22 -17.65 27.60
C ASP A 6 9.03 -16.91 26.28
N VAL A 7 9.78 -17.30 25.25
CA VAL A 7 9.68 -16.71 23.91
C VAL A 7 9.79 -17.82 22.86
N ASP A 8 8.85 -17.84 21.93
CA ASP A 8 8.70 -18.86 20.89
C ASP A 8 8.07 -18.22 19.63
N ALA A 9 7.93 -18.98 18.54
CA ALA A 9 7.61 -18.48 17.19
C ALA A 9 6.35 -17.61 17.06
N ARG A 10 5.35 -17.80 17.94
CA ARG A 10 4.09 -17.03 17.91
C ARG A 10 3.92 -16.05 19.08
N HIS A 11 4.54 -16.30 20.23
CA HIS A 11 4.27 -15.56 21.46
C HIS A 11 5.54 -15.33 22.30
N ALA A 12 5.64 -14.15 22.89
CA ALA A 12 6.44 -13.90 24.08
C ALA A 12 5.48 -13.84 25.28
N VAL A 13 5.76 -14.60 26.35
CA VAL A 13 4.87 -14.75 27.50
C VAL A 13 5.63 -14.43 28.78
N VAL A 14 5.08 -13.55 29.61
CA VAL A 14 5.63 -13.21 30.92
C VAL A 14 4.71 -13.70 32.04
N ALA A 15 5.30 -14.18 33.13
CA ALA A 15 4.60 -14.65 34.33
C ALA A 15 5.10 -13.90 35.57
N ARG A 16 4.17 -13.46 36.42
CA ARG A 16 4.40 -12.81 37.72
C ARG A 16 3.42 -13.40 38.74
N ASP A 17 3.46 -13.00 40.02
CA ASP A 17 2.68 -13.62 41.11
C ASP A 17 1.16 -13.72 40.81
N GLY A 18 0.71 -14.91 40.39
CA GLY A 18 -0.68 -15.19 40.03
C GLY A 18 -1.18 -14.56 38.72
N ALA A 19 -0.31 -14.01 37.87
CA ALA A 19 -0.68 -13.30 36.64
C ALA A 19 0.25 -13.65 35.46
N THR A 20 -0.29 -13.63 34.25
CA THR A 20 0.43 -13.87 33.00
C THR A 20 -0.05 -12.89 31.94
N ASP A 21 0.90 -12.26 31.24
CA ASP A 21 0.67 -11.38 30.10
C ASP A 21 1.41 -11.97 28.88
N ALA A 22 0.95 -11.68 27.66
CA ALA A 22 1.56 -12.22 26.44
C ALA A 22 1.45 -11.22 25.28
N GLU A 23 2.43 -11.28 24.38
CA GLU A 23 2.58 -10.47 23.17
C GLU A 23 2.91 -11.37 21.98
N ARG A 24 2.55 -10.96 20.76
CA ARG A 24 2.90 -11.74 19.55
C ARG A 24 4.39 -11.64 19.22
N ALA A 25 5.00 -12.78 18.92
CA ALA A 25 6.35 -12.85 18.36
C ALA A 25 6.37 -12.55 16.85
N ALA A 26 5.80 -11.41 16.48
CA ALA A 26 5.68 -10.94 15.10
C ALA A 26 6.09 -9.46 14.98
N TYR A 27 6.43 -9.04 13.77
CA TYR A 27 6.70 -7.64 13.42
C TYR A 27 6.00 -7.22 12.14
N VAL A 28 5.95 -5.91 11.89
CA VAL A 28 5.51 -5.32 10.62
C VAL A 28 6.47 -4.21 10.19
N GLU A 29 6.85 -4.20 8.91
CA GLU A 29 7.62 -3.12 8.31
C GLU A 29 6.67 -2.02 7.79
N LEU A 30 6.93 -0.78 8.19
CA LEU A 30 6.15 0.41 7.84
C LEU A 30 7.08 1.54 7.35
N PRO A 31 6.62 2.48 6.50
CA PRO A 31 7.46 3.60 6.08
C PRO A 31 7.62 4.64 7.20
N THR A 32 8.79 5.27 7.29
CA THR A 32 9.13 6.35 8.26
C THR A 32 8.45 7.70 7.98
N ASP A 33 7.27 7.71 7.37
CA ASP A 33 6.49 8.92 7.16
C ASP A 33 6.07 9.55 8.50
N GLU A 34 6.11 10.89 8.61
CA GLU A 34 5.79 11.64 9.85
C GLU A 34 4.42 11.24 10.44
N MET A 35 3.44 10.94 9.58
CA MET A 35 2.12 10.45 9.97
C MET A 35 2.16 9.05 10.60
N VAL A 36 2.99 8.14 10.10
CA VAL A 36 3.10 6.76 10.61
C VAL A 36 3.78 6.75 11.97
N LEU A 37 4.85 7.53 12.12
CA LEU A 37 5.57 7.69 13.39
C LEU A 37 4.69 8.38 14.46
N GLU A 38 3.88 9.39 14.08
CA GLU A 38 2.89 10.00 14.97
C GLU A 38 1.77 9.01 15.35
N MET A 39 1.37 8.11 14.45
CA MET A 39 0.36 7.06 14.73
C MET A 39 0.90 5.97 15.66
N LEU A 40 2.11 5.44 15.42
CA LEU A 40 2.80 4.49 16.32
C LEU A 40 2.94 5.07 17.73
N SER A 41 3.49 6.29 17.84
CA SER A 41 3.62 7.00 19.12
C SER A 41 2.29 7.39 19.76
N SER A 42 1.18 7.44 19.01
CA SER A 42 -0.17 7.67 19.56
C SER A 42 -0.88 6.40 20.01
N ALA A 43 -0.40 5.24 19.58
CA ALA A 43 -0.88 3.91 19.98
C ALA A 43 -0.11 3.35 21.20
N ASP A 44 0.93 4.05 21.68
CA ASP A 44 1.90 3.57 22.67
C ASP A 44 2.70 2.32 22.20
N ALA A 45 2.78 2.11 20.88
CA ALA A 45 3.50 1.00 20.27
C ALA A 45 5.01 1.28 20.20
N GLU A 46 5.84 0.36 20.70
CA GLU A 46 7.29 0.44 20.53
C GLU A 46 7.70 0.07 19.08
N TYR A 47 8.70 0.77 18.55
CA TYR A 47 9.24 0.54 17.21
C TYR A 47 10.74 0.87 17.11
N VAL A 48 11.41 0.29 16.11
CA VAL A 48 12.80 0.60 15.74
C VAL A 48 12.85 1.19 14.33
N GLU A 49 13.50 2.36 14.17
CA GLU A 49 13.78 2.97 12.87
C GLU A 49 15.09 2.42 12.28
N ARG A 50 15.05 1.91 11.05
CA ARG A 50 16.21 1.46 10.27
C ARG A 50 16.08 1.92 8.81
N GLY A 51 16.87 2.93 8.44
CA GLY A 51 16.86 3.49 7.09
C GLY A 51 15.61 4.33 6.83
N ASP A 52 14.84 3.97 5.80
CA ASP A 52 13.55 4.60 5.47
C ASP A 52 12.35 3.85 6.08
N SER A 53 12.60 2.79 6.86
CA SER A 53 11.59 1.87 7.42
C SER A 53 11.56 1.88 8.96
N ALA A 54 10.37 1.76 9.53
CA ALA A 54 10.09 1.62 10.96
C ALA A 54 9.44 0.25 11.21
N PHE A 55 9.95 -0.48 12.20
CA PHE A 55 9.53 -1.84 12.50
C PHE A 55 8.85 -1.87 13.87
N ALA A 56 7.57 -2.22 13.90
CA ALA A 56 6.78 -2.38 15.13
C ALA A 56 6.58 -3.88 15.45
N VAL A 57 6.44 -4.22 16.73
CA VAL A 57 6.37 -5.62 17.24
C VAL A 57 5.10 -5.85 18.09
N GLY A 58 4.88 -7.10 18.54
CA GLY A 58 3.79 -7.46 19.45
C GLY A 58 2.42 -7.49 18.78
N ASP A 59 1.35 -7.44 19.56
CA ASP A 59 -0.03 -7.33 19.05
C ASP A 59 -0.22 -6.05 18.19
N ALA A 60 0.52 -4.98 18.51
CA ALA A 60 0.52 -3.75 17.71
C ALA A 60 0.96 -3.96 16.26
N ALA A 61 1.83 -4.96 15.98
CA ALA A 61 2.23 -5.28 14.62
C ALA A 61 1.03 -5.75 13.76
N ALA A 62 0.09 -6.49 14.36
CA ALA A 62 -1.11 -6.95 13.67
C ALA A 62 -2.10 -5.80 13.40
N ASP A 63 -2.38 -4.96 14.41
CA ASP A 63 -3.24 -3.78 14.27
C ASP A 63 -2.72 -2.81 13.18
N PHE A 64 -1.40 -2.60 13.12
CA PHE A 64 -0.79 -1.74 12.11
C PHE A 64 -0.71 -2.41 10.72
N ALA A 65 -0.50 -3.72 10.63
CA ALA A 65 -0.55 -4.44 9.35
C ALA A 65 -1.93 -4.33 8.70
N ASP A 66 -3.01 -4.60 9.45
CA ASP A 66 -4.40 -4.44 8.99
C ASP A 66 -4.69 -2.99 8.56
N MET A 67 -4.20 -2.01 9.34
CA MET A 67 -4.44 -0.58 9.07
C MET A 67 -3.71 -0.05 7.82
N PHE A 68 -2.49 -0.55 7.54
CA PHE A 68 -1.70 -0.14 6.37
C PHE A 68 -1.84 -1.09 5.16
N ASN A 69 -2.60 -2.19 5.28
CA ASN A 69 -2.66 -3.27 4.29
C ASN A 69 -1.24 -3.85 4.02
N ALA A 70 -0.45 -3.99 5.08
CA ALA A 70 0.83 -4.69 5.08
C ALA A 70 0.64 -6.15 5.56
N THR A 71 1.73 -6.91 5.68
CA THR A 71 1.73 -8.27 6.20
C THR A 71 2.60 -8.33 7.45
N THR A 72 2.15 -9.03 8.50
CA THR A 72 3.00 -9.35 9.65
C THR A 72 3.96 -10.49 9.32
N GLU A 73 5.23 -10.36 9.68
CA GLU A 73 6.23 -11.42 9.60
C GLU A 73 6.51 -12.02 10.99
N GLU A 74 6.75 -13.33 11.05
CA GLU A 74 7.15 -14.01 12.30
C GLU A 74 8.58 -13.63 12.67
N LEU A 75 8.82 -13.29 13.93
CA LEU A 75 10.13 -12.89 14.43
C LEU A 75 11.07 -14.10 14.62
N LEU A 76 10.52 -15.23 15.10
CA LEU A 76 11.27 -16.45 15.42
C LEU A 76 10.66 -17.68 14.71
N PRO A 77 10.58 -17.75 13.37
CA PRO A 77 9.94 -18.86 12.66
C PRO A 77 10.58 -20.24 12.91
N SER A 78 11.81 -20.27 13.43
CA SER A 78 12.54 -21.46 13.89
C SER A 78 12.39 -21.76 15.38
N GLY A 79 11.56 -21.01 16.14
CA GLY A 79 11.47 -21.07 17.61
C GLY A 79 12.66 -20.45 18.35
N ILE A 80 13.77 -20.22 17.65
CA ILE A 80 15.02 -19.58 18.10
C ILE A 80 15.49 -18.51 17.11
N LEU A 81 16.29 -17.56 17.59
CA LEU A 81 16.88 -16.50 16.78
C LEU A 81 18.12 -17.03 16.02
N THR A 82 18.04 -17.08 14.69
CA THR A 82 19.19 -17.43 13.83
C THR A 82 19.99 -16.20 13.38
N GLY A 83 21.29 -16.38 13.16
CA GLY A 83 22.23 -15.28 12.87
C GLY A 83 22.03 -14.57 11.52
N ASP A 84 21.27 -15.14 10.58
CA ASP A 84 21.12 -14.62 9.21
C ASP A 84 20.29 -13.33 9.10
N ARG A 85 19.55 -12.94 10.15
CA ARG A 85 18.73 -11.72 10.16
C ARG A 85 19.41 -10.58 10.92
N GLU A 86 20.08 -9.67 10.21
CA GLU A 86 20.68 -8.44 10.78
C GLU A 86 19.70 -7.55 11.57
N ALA A 87 18.38 -7.75 11.46
CA ALA A 87 17.34 -7.03 12.21
C ALA A 87 16.68 -7.85 13.35
N GLY A 88 16.87 -9.18 13.39
CA GLY A 88 16.13 -10.05 14.31
C GLY A 88 16.47 -9.82 15.79
N ALA A 89 17.72 -9.43 16.08
CA ALA A 89 18.15 -9.12 17.45
C ALA A 89 17.46 -7.86 17.99
N ASP A 90 17.54 -6.71 17.31
CA ASP A 90 16.87 -5.46 17.72
C ASP A 90 15.38 -5.64 17.99
N LEU A 91 14.69 -6.44 17.16
CA LEU A 91 13.26 -6.68 17.27
C LEU A 91 12.90 -7.65 18.41
N LEU A 92 13.76 -8.64 18.69
CA LEU A 92 13.66 -9.46 19.90
C LEU A 92 13.92 -8.63 21.15
N GLU A 93 14.92 -7.75 21.13
CA GLU A 93 15.20 -6.82 22.22
C GLU A 93 14.03 -5.86 22.50
N LEU A 94 13.33 -5.43 21.45
CA LEU A 94 12.14 -4.59 21.55
C LEU A 94 10.96 -5.36 22.16
N LEU A 95 10.61 -6.52 21.60
CA LEU A 95 9.51 -7.37 22.07
C LEU A 95 9.70 -7.80 23.55
N VAL A 96 10.93 -8.18 23.92
CA VAL A 96 11.27 -8.55 25.30
C VAL A 96 11.09 -7.37 26.26
N ALA A 97 11.42 -6.14 25.84
CA ALA A 97 11.20 -4.96 26.67
C ALA A 97 9.72 -4.58 26.81
N GLN A 98 8.94 -4.72 25.75
CA GLN A 98 7.49 -4.50 25.78
C GLN A 98 6.79 -5.48 26.74
N VAL A 99 7.10 -6.78 26.68
CA VAL A 99 6.44 -7.81 27.51
C VAL A 99 7.00 -7.93 28.94
N ALA A 100 8.34 -7.91 29.10
CA ALA A 100 8.96 -8.00 30.42
C ALA A 100 8.88 -6.67 31.19
N GLY A 101 8.87 -5.54 30.48
CA GLY A 101 8.87 -4.20 31.08
C GLY A 101 10.16 -3.88 31.83
N SER A 102 10.05 -2.95 32.79
CA SER A 102 11.11 -2.70 33.79
C SER A 102 10.83 -3.49 35.08
N PRO A 103 11.87 -3.95 35.81
CA PRO A 103 11.70 -4.61 37.10
C PRO A 103 11.12 -3.69 38.17
N GLU A 104 10.55 -4.26 39.24
CA GLU A 104 10.07 -3.47 40.39
C GLU A 104 11.23 -2.97 41.27
N ASP A 105 12.27 -3.78 41.41
CA ASP A 105 13.49 -3.53 42.17
C ASP A 105 14.74 -3.79 41.31
N GLU A 106 15.79 -2.99 41.45
CA GLU A 106 17.05 -3.14 40.69
C GLU A 106 17.74 -4.48 41.04
N GLY A 107 17.92 -5.35 40.05
CA GLY A 107 18.41 -6.72 40.25
C GLY A 107 17.31 -7.75 40.61
N GLU A 108 16.06 -7.50 40.23
CA GLU A 108 14.98 -8.50 40.34
C GLU A 108 15.31 -9.78 39.54
N PRO A 109 15.18 -11.00 40.13
CA PRO A 109 15.37 -12.24 39.39
C PRO A 109 14.36 -12.42 38.26
N ILE A 110 14.85 -12.68 37.04
CA ILE A 110 14.02 -13.13 35.92
C ILE A 110 14.47 -14.47 35.39
N GLY A 111 13.61 -15.47 35.54
CA GLY A 111 13.76 -16.75 34.86
C GLY A 111 13.35 -16.60 33.42
N TYR A 112 14.13 -17.08 32.47
CA TYR A 112 13.73 -17.10 31.07
C TYR A 112 13.97 -18.47 30.44
N ALA A 113 12.91 -19.00 29.84
CA ALA A 113 12.91 -20.28 29.15
C ALA A 113 13.67 -20.17 27.82
N VAL A 114 14.51 -21.17 27.57
CA VAL A 114 15.36 -21.29 26.38
C VAL A 114 15.27 -22.74 25.88
N PRO A 115 14.92 -22.99 24.62
CA PRO A 115 14.99 -24.33 24.05
C PRO A 115 16.46 -24.79 23.91
N PRO A 116 16.73 -26.10 24.02
CA PRO A 116 18.00 -26.66 23.54
C PRO A 116 18.12 -26.53 22.02
N ASP A 117 19.34 -26.68 21.48
CA ASP A 117 19.52 -26.86 20.04
C ASP A 117 18.85 -28.18 19.59
N PRO A 118 18.15 -28.19 18.44
CA PRO A 118 17.42 -29.37 17.99
C PRO A 118 18.35 -30.47 17.47
N VAL A 119 18.02 -31.74 17.71
CA VAL A 119 18.83 -32.88 17.24
C VAL A 119 18.56 -33.26 15.77
N ASP A 120 17.53 -32.69 15.14
CA ASP A 120 17.14 -32.93 13.74
C ASP A 120 17.37 -31.75 12.79
N ALA A 121 17.97 -30.64 13.26
CA ALA A 121 18.35 -29.49 12.44
C ALA A 121 19.53 -28.70 13.05
N GLY A 122 20.06 -27.71 12.33
CA GLY A 122 21.01 -26.76 12.91
C GLY A 122 20.31 -25.70 13.77
N GLY A 123 20.90 -25.33 14.91
CA GLY A 123 20.44 -24.25 15.79
C GLY A 123 21.57 -23.32 16.22
N ASP A 124 21.20 -22.23 16.90
CA ASP A 124 22.11 -21.36 17.66
C ASP A 124 21.39 -20.87 18.94
N ALA A 125 21.00 -21.81 19.79
CA ALA A 125 20.42 -21.53 21.10
C ALA A 125 21.36 -20.69 21.98
N LEU A 126 22.67 -20.74 21.76
CA LEU A 126 23.66 -19.91 22.44
C LEU A 126 23.53 -18.41 22.09
N TYR A 127 23.37 -18.06 20.81
CA TYR A 127 23.14 -16.69 20.37
C TYR A 127 21.79 -16.17 20.83
N HIS A 128 20.74 -16.99 20.74
CA HIS A 128 19.41 -16.66 21.27
C HIS A 128 19.46 -16.42 22.79
N ARG A 129 20.08 -17.34 23.57
CA ARG A 129 20.27 -17.24 25.02
C ARG A 129 20.98 -15.95 25.43
N ARG A 130 22.04 -15.56 24.70
CA ARG A 130 22.80 -14.32 24.97
C ARG A 130 22.03 -13.06 24.64
N THR A 131 21.32 -13.04 23.50
CA THR A 131 20.49 -11.88 23.12
C THR A 131 19.44 -11.58 24.18
N LEU A 132 18.85 -12.61 24.78
CA LEU A 132 17.95 -12.47 25.92
C LEU A 132 18.69 -12.03 27.21
N ASP A 133 19.83 -12.65 27.55
CA ASP A 133 20.60 -12.34 28.77
C ASP A 133 21.10 -10.88 28.82
N ASP A 134 21.73 -10.43 27.73
CA ASP A 134 22.25 -9.06 27.58
C ASP A 134 21.09 -8.04 27.66
N ARG A 135 19.93 -8.35 27.05
CA ARG A 135 18.75 -7.47 27.07
C ARG A 135 18.10 -7.38 28.45
N LEU A 136 17.90 -8.51 29.12
CA LEU A 136 17.29 -8.57 30.45
C LEU A 136 18.20 -7.88 31.50
N THR A 137 19.52 -8.07 31.36
CA THR A 137 20.53 -7.30 32.11
C THR A 137 20.42 -5.80 31.82
N ALA A 138 20.26 -5.39 30.57
CA ALA A 138 20.12 -3.98 30.18
C ALA A 138 18.80 -3.33 30.66
N LEU A 139 17.75 -4.12 30.89
CA LEU A 139 16.50 -3.70 31.53
C LEU A 139 16.60 -3.62 33.07
N GLY A 140 17.65 -4.20 33.67
CA GLY A 140 17.96 -4.12 35.10
C GLY A 140 17.55 -5.33 35.94
N TYR A 141 17.21 -6.46 35.32
CA TYR A 141 16.96 -7.73 36.00
C TYR A 141 18.27 -8.49 36.31
N ASP A 142 18.19 -9.51 37.19
CA ASP A 142 19.18 -10.59 37.32
C ASP A 142 18.70 -11.82 36.52
N PRO A 143 19.22 -12.05 35.29
CA PRO A 143 18.73 -13.14 34.44
C PRO A 143 19.12 -14.54 34.92
N ALA A 144 18.21 -15.49 34.68
CA ALA A 144 18.33 -16.89 35.03
C ALA A 144 17.82 -17.76 33.85
N PRO A 145 18.71 -18.21 32.94
CA PRO A 145 18.29 -19.10 31.86
C PRO A 145 17.87 -20.47 32.41
N ILE A 146 16.77 -21.01 31.89
CA ILE A 146 16.28 -22.35 32.17
C ILE A 146 15.87 -23.04 30.86
N ASP A 147 16.13 -24.34 30.77
CA ASP A 147 15.65 -25.19 29.67
C ASP A 147 14.10 -25.18 29.60
N ARG A 148 13.53 -24.93 28.41
CA ARG A 148 12.07 -24.71 28.24
C ARG A 148 11.24 -25.91 28.74
N ALA A 149 11.67 -27.14 28.46
CA ALA A 149 11.00 -28.34 28.93
C ALA A 149 11.10 -28.51 30.47
N THR A 150 12.23 -28.14 31.07
CA THR A 150 12.43 -28.11 32.53
C THR A 150 11.49 -27.11 33.17
N ALA A 151 11.29 -25.94 32.55
CA ALA A 151 10.30 -24.97 32.99
C ALA A 151 8.86 -25.55 32.91
N VAL A 152 8.47 -26.19 31.80
CA VAL A 152 7.19 -26.91 31.71
C VAL A 152 7.04 -27.94 32.84
N GLY A 153 8.10 -28.69 33.16
CA GLY A 153 8.13 -29.61 34.29
C GLY A 153 7.92 -28.93 35.65
N TYR A 154 8.51 -27.76 35.88
CA TYR A 154 8.30 -26.99 37.11
C TYR A 154 6.87 -26.41 37.23
N ALA A 155 6.20 -26.13 36.10
CA ALA A 155 4.81 -25.70 36.10
C ALA A 155 3.80 -26.86 36.27
N ALA A 156 4.10 -28.05 35.76
CA ALA A 156 3.14 -29.16 35.66
C ALA A 156 3.39 -30.33 36.63
N LEU A 157 4.65 -30.68 36.93
CA LEU A 157 5.02 -31.85 37.75
C LEU A 157 5.23 -31.51 39.24
N ALA A 158 4.82 -30.33 39.70
CA ALA A 158 4.93 -29.91 41.10
C ALA A 158 4.15 -30.83 42.09
N GLY A 159 3.12 -31.53 41.61
CA GLY A 159 2.40 -32.55 42.39
C GLY A 159 3.16 -33.88 42.53
N GLU A 160 4.07 -34.16 41.60
CA GLU A 160 4.80 -35.43 41.44
C GLU A 160 6.28 -35.29 41.88
N GLU A 161 6.52 -34.41 42.86
CA GLU A 161 7.84 -34.05 43.37
C GLU A 161 8.83 -33.65 42.25
N TYR A 162 8.34 -32.97 41.21
CA TYR A 162 9.10 -32.59 40.01
C TYR A 162 9.84 -33.76 39.33
N THR A 163 9.22 -34.94 39.31
CA THR A 163 9.77 -36.17 38.73
C THR A 163 8.86 -36.70 37.63
N GLY A 164 9.41 -36.94 36.44
CA GLY A 164 8.64 -37.37 35.27
C GLY A 164 9.22 -36.86 33.95
N LEU A 165 8.50 -37.13 32.85
CA LEU A 165 8.83 -36.61 31.53
C LEU A 165 8.04 -35.31 31.29
N ALA A 166 8.71 -34.21 30.96
CA ALA A 166 8.09 -32.94 30.61
C ALA A 166 8.37 -32.58 29.15
N ILE A 167 7.34 -32.23 28.39
CA ILE A 167 7.41 -31.94 26.95
C ILE A 167 6.80 -30.56 26.68
N ALA A 168 7.60 -29.67 26.11
CA ALA A 168 7.16 -28.40 25.52
C ALA A 168 6.92 -28.59 24.01
N LEU A 169 5.69 -28.93 23.63
CA LEU A 169 5.20 -28.85 22.24
C LEU A 169 5.01 -27.36 21.88
N GLY A 170 6.11 -26.68 21.57
CA GLY A 170 6.13 -25.27 21.19
C GLY A 170 5.49 -25.00 19.82
N ALA A 171 5.55 -23.74 19.40
CA ALA A 171 5.22 -23.31 18.06
C ALA A 171 6.37 -23.62 17.09
N GLY A 172 7.59 -23.13 17.34
CA GLY A 172 8.73 -23.38 16.45
C GLY A 172 9.37 -24.74 16.65
N THR A 173 9.65 -25.10 17.91
CA THR A 173 10.35 -26.32 18.32
C THR A 173 9.47 -27.22 19.19
N THR A 174 9.89 -28.48 19.37
CA THR A 174 9.43 -29.34 20.46
C THR A 174 10.62 -29.72 21.33
N ASP A 175 10.54 -29.41 22.62
CA ASP A 175 11.60 -29.68 23.58
C ASP A 175 11.10 -30.68 24.63
N ALA A 176 11.95 -31.58 25.11
CA ALA A 176 11.59 -32.56 26.12
C ALA A 176 12.72 -32.78 27.14
N VAL A 177 12.37 -33.01 28.39
CA VAL A 177 13.30 -33.33 29.48
C VAL A 177 12.76 -34.42 30.38
N LEU A 178 13.64 -35.32 30.79
CA LEU A 178 13.40 -36.27 31.86
C LEU A 178 13.91 -35.69 33.18
N LEU A 179 13.03 -35.57 34.18
CA LEU A 179 13.34 -34.98 35.49
C LEU A 179 13.34 -36.04 36.61
N ASP A 180 14.35 -36.00 37.47
CA ASP A 180 14.33 -36.64 38.79
C ASP A 180 14.42 -35.56 39.88
N ARG A 181 13.35 -35.41 40.68
CA ARG A 181 13.27 -34.49 41.81
C ARG A 181 13.70 -33.05 41.48
N GLY A 182 13.29 -32.59 40.30
CA GLY A 182 13.58 -31.26 39.76
C GLY A 182 14.93 -31.10 39.04
N ALA A 183 15.78 -32.13 39.05
CA ALA A 183 17.03 -32.13 38.30
C ALA A 183 16.82 -32.70 36.88
N PRO A 184 17.29 -32.01 35.82
CA PRO A 184 17.27 -32.54 34.45
C PRO A 184 18.30 -33.66 34.29
N VAL A 185 17.83 -34.82 33.85
CA VAL A 185 18.60 -36.05 33.66
C VAL A 185 19.03 -36.23 32.21
N ALA A 186 18.09 -36.03 31.28
CA ALA A 186 18.29 -36.12 29.85
C ALA A 186 17.35 -35.12 29.13
N ARG A 187 17.78 -34.59 27.99
CA ARG A 187 17.05 -33.58 27.19
C ARG A 187 17.03 -33.99 25.72
N VAL A 188 15.98 -33.60 25.00
CA VAL A 188 15.85 -33.75 23.54
C VAL A 188 15.21 -32.47 22.98
N GLY A 189 15.86 -31.81 22.02
CA GLY A 189 15.26 -30.71 21.24
C GLY A 189 14.92 -31.16 19.83
N LEU A 190 13.85 -30.63 19.24
CA LEU A 190 13.40 -30.95 17.88
C LEU A 190 12.93 -29.70 17.13
N ALA A 191 13.30 -29.58 15.86
CA ALA A 191 12.99 -28.44 14.99
C ALA A 191 11.55 -28.46 14.44
N ARG A 192 10.61 -29.09 15.16
CA ARG A 192 9.21 -29.26 14.78
C ARG A 192 8.29 -28.97 15.95
N GLY A 193 7.72 -27.78 15.98
CA GLY A 193 6.56 -27.45 16.81
C GLY A 193 5.26 -27.40 15.99
N GLY A 194 4.23 -26.74 16.53
CA GLY A 194 2.94 -26.56 15.84
C GLY A 194 3.04 -25.80 14.52
N ARG A 195 4.01 -24.90 14.34
CA ARG A 195 4.25 -24.16 13.10
C ARG A 195 4.58 -25.10 11.93
N TRP A 196 5.27 -26.21 12.19
CA TRP A 196 5.52 -27.24 11.18
C TRP A 196 4.21 -27.92 10.73
N ILE A 197 3.28 -28.18 11.66
CA ILE A 197 1.92 -28.62 11.31
C ILE A 197 1.21 -27.54 10.47
N ASP A 198 1.30 -26.27 10.88
CA ASP A 198 0.63 -25.17 10.19
C ASP A 198 1.13 -25.02 8.74
N GLU A 199 2.45 -25.07 8.50
CA GLU A 199 3.06 -25.03 7.17
C GLU A 199 2.63 -26.21 6.30
N GLN A 200 2.74 -27.43 6.82
CA GLN A 200 2.41 -28.64 6.08
C GLN A 200 0.91 -28.72 5.72
N VAL A 201 0.04 -28.27 6.61
CA VAL A 201 -1.41 -28.21 6.37
C VAL A 201 -1.76 -27.05 5.44
N ALA A 202 -1.09 -25.89 5.54
CA ALA A 202 -1.25 -24.76 4.61
C ALA A 202 -0.91 -25.15 3.16
N GLU A 203 0.25 -25.78 2.94
CA GLU A 203 0.67 -26.31 1.64
C GLU A 203 -0.33 -27.34 1.10
N ALA A 204 -0.72 -28.31 1.93
CA ALA A 204 -1.63 -29.39 1.54
C ALA A 204 -3.08 -28.94 1.29
N THR A 205 -3.49 -27.75 1.75
CA THR A 205 -4.88 -27.25 1.64
C THR A 205 -5.06 -25.97 0.82
N ASP A 206 -3.98 -25.34 0.35
CA ASP A 206 -3.99 -24.03 -0.34
C ASP A 206 -4.66 -22.94 0.53
N ARG A 207 -4.27 -22.90 1.82
CA ARG A 207 -4.79 -21.98 2.84
C ARG A 207 -3.65 -21.14 3.44
N PRO A 208 -3.88 -19.87 3.76
CA PRO A 208 -2.90 -19.06 4.49
C PRO A 208 -2.58 -19.65 5.88
N ILE A 209 -1.30 -19.61 6.27
CA ILE A 209 -0.78 -20.28 7.47
C ILE A 209 -1.43 -19.76 8.77
N GLU A 210 -1.70 -18.46 8.86
CA GLU A 210 -2.32 -17.83 10.03
C GLU A 210 -3.79 -18.25 10.22
N ASN A 211 -4.47 -18.59 9.12
CA ASN A 211 -5.80 -19.20 9.18
C ASN A 211 -5.72 -20.68 9.62
N VAL A 212 -4.70 -21.42 9.18
CA VAL A 212 -4.47 -22.81 9.60
C VAL A 212 -4.10 -22.90 11.07
N ALA A 213 -3.22 -22.03 11.56
CA ALA A 213 -2.85 -21.94 12.97
C ALA A 213 -4.06 -21.67 13.89
N ALA A 214 -5.00 -20.84 13.43
CA ALA A 214 -6.26 -20.57 14.14
C ALA A 214 -7.26 -21.74 14.07
N GLU A 215 -7.31 -22.48 12.96
CA GLU A 215 -8.09 -23.72 12.85
C GLU A 215 -7.47 -24.87 13.67
N ARG A 216 -6.14 -24.92 13.81
CA ARG A 216 -5.40 -25.87 14.67
C ARG A 216 -5.64 -25.61 16.15
N ASP A 217 -5.47 -24.36 16.60
CA ASP A 217 -5.65 -23.97 18.01
C ASP A 217 -7.09 -24.17 18.52
N ALA A 218 -8.06 -24.43 17.62
CA ALA A 218 -9.46 -24.75 17.92
C ALA A 218 -9.85 -26.19 17.52
N PHE A 219 -8.88 -27.08 17.30
CA PHE A 219 -9.09 -28.45 16.86
C PHE A 219 -9.40 -29.42 18.03
N ASP A 220 -9.99 -30.58 17.70
CA ASP A 220 -10.32 -31.66 18.63
C ASP A 220 -9.79 -32.97 18.06
N LEU A 221 -8.77 -33.53 18.70
CA LEU A 221 -8.09 -34.78 18.35
C LEU A 221 -8.82 -36.03 18.89
N GLU A 222 -9.76 -35.89 19.84
CA GLU A 222 -10.65 -36.99 20.25
C GLU A 222 -11.80 -37.19 19.24
N HIS A 223 -12.23 -36.12 18.57
CA HIS A 223 -13.33 -36.13 17.59
C HIS A 223 -12.94 -35.52 16.22
N PRO A 224 -11.84 -35.96 15.58
CA PRO A 224 -11.29 -35.32 14.40
C PRO A 224 -12.27 -35.31 13.23
N SER A 225 -12.44 -34.13 12.62
CA SER A 225 -13.25 -33.97 11.40
C SER A 225 -12.52 -34.58 10.20
N SER A 226 -13.11 -35.59 9.56
CA SER A 226 -12.49 -36.36 8.46
C SER A 226 -12.43 -35.65 7.09
N ASP A 227 -12.68 -34.35 7.03
CA ASP A 227 -12.74 -33.56 5.80
C ASP A 227 -12.20 -32.13 5.98
N GLY A 228 -11.83 -31.49 4.86
CA GLY A 228 -11.23 -30.16 4.88
C GLY A 228 -9.88 -30.12 5.60
N VAL A 229 -9.62 -28.99 6.27
CA VAL A 229 -8.35 -28.72 7.00
C VAL A 229 -8.17 -29.70 8.17
N GLY A 230 -9.22 -29.96 8.96
CA GLY A 230 -9.16 -30.88 10.11
C GLY A 230 -8.75 -32.31 9.75
N GLY A 231 -9.13 -32.79 8.56
CA GLY A 231 -8.71 -34.11 8.08
C GLY A 231 -7.22 -34.19 7.75
N VAL A 232 -6.58 -33.05 7.49
CA VAL A 232 -5.14 -32.92 7.22
C VAL A 232 -4.38 -32.62 8.51
N LEU A 233 -4.93 -31.77 9.39
CA LEU A 233 -4.44 -31.52 10.77
C LEU A 233 -4.28 -32.84 11.54
N SER A 234 -5.26 -33.74 11.44
CA SER A 234 -5.22 -35.07 12.07
C SER A 234 -3.95 -35.84 11.70
N VAL A 235 -3.61 -35.89 10.41
CA VAL A 235 -2.46 -36.65 9.87
C VAL A 235 -1.13 -36.04 10.29
N TYR A 236 -1.01 -34.72 10.32
CA TYR A 236 0.22 -34.05 10.74
C TYR A 236 0.41 -34.00 12.26
N TYR A 237 -0.67 -34.01 13.06
CA TYR A 237 -0.56 -34.26 14.50
C TYR A 237 -0.15 -35.70 14.80
N GLU A 238 -0.79 -36.70 14.17
CA GLU A 238 -0.39 -38.11 14.27
C GLU A 238 1.10 -38.27 13.92
N ASN A 239 1.56 -37.65 12.83
CA ASN A 239 2.97 -37.70 12.45
C ASN A 239 3.91 -36.95 13.41
N LEU A 240 3.54 -35.78 13.92
CA LEU A 240 4.37 -35.06 14.90
C LEU A 240 4.52 -35.84 16.20
N LEU A 241 3.41 -36.35 16.75
CA LEU A 241 3.42 -37.05 18.04
C LEU A 241 4.16 -38.39 17.95
N SER A 242 3.98 -39.15 16.85
CA SER A 242 4.80 -40.33 16.57
C SER A 242 6.29 -39.98 16.41
N TYR A 243 6.62 -38.89 15.72
CA TYR A 243 8.01 -38.45 15.54
C TYR A 243 8.66 -38.04 16.86
N VAL A 244 7.93 -37.35 17.74
CA VAL A 244 8.38 -37.03 19.10
C VAL A 244 8.62 -38.32 19.89
N ALA A 245 7.69 -39.27 19.90
CA ALA A 245 7.85 -40.55 20.58
C ALA A 245 9.06 -41.36 20.08
N GLU A 246 9.27 -41.44 18.76
CA GLU A 246 10.45 -42.05 18.16
C GLU A 246 11.75 -41.39 18.62
N GLN A 247 11.81 -40.05 18.65
CA GLN A 247 13.03 -39.33 19.01
C GLN A 247 13.31 -39.37 20.52
N LEU A 248 12.28 -39.45 21.37
CA LEU A 248 12.45 -39.70 22.80
C LEU A 248 13.09 -41.09 23.03
N ALA A 249 12.59 -42.14 22.38
CA ALA A 249 13.15 -43.49 22.51
C ALA A 249 14.56 -43.64 21.92
N ARG A 250 14.97 -42.79 20.98
CA ARG A 250 16.34 -42.77 20.41
C ARG A 250 17.36 -42.02 21.26
N ASN A 251 16.94 -40.99 22.00
CA ASN A 251 17.85 -40.03 22.64
C ASN A 251 17.79 -40.03 24.18
N LEU A 252 16.77 -40.63 24.80
CA LEU A 252 16.73 -40.81 26.26
C LEU A 252 17.52 -42.07 26.68
N PRO A 253 18.45 -42.00 27.66
CA PRO A 253 19.23 -43.17 28.08
C PRO A 253 18.38 -44.26 28.74
N ALA A 254 18.79 -45.53 28.58
CA ALA A 254 18.16 -46.67 29.24
C ALA A 254 18.16 -46.55 30.78
N ASP A 255 19.32 -46.25 31.36
CA ASP A 255 19.52 -46.21 32.82
C ASP A 255 19.30 -44.80 33.41
N ALA A 256 18.54 -43.93 32.74
CA ALA A 256 18.42 -42.52 33.10
C ALA A 256 17.82 -42.30 34.51
N ILE A 257 16.76 -43.03 34.86
CA ILE A 257 16.12 -42.97 36.19
C ILE A 257 15.92 -44.38 36.74
N ASP A 258 16.71 -44.75 37.74
CA ASP A 258 16.53 -45.95 38.56
C ASP A 258 15.37 -45.73 39.57
N ARG A 259 14.14 -46.07 39.16
CA ARG A 259 12.91 -45.91 39.96
C ARG A 259 11.90 -47.04 39.73
N ASP A 260 11.31 -47.53 40.81
CA ASP A 260 10.14 -48.40 40.78
C ASP A 260 8.88 -47.66 40.23
N GLY A 261 8.38 -48.11 39.09
CA GLY A 261 7.05 -47.80 38.57
C GLY A 261 6.95 -46.59 37.62
N PRO A 262 5.77 -46.40 37.01
CA PRO A 262 5.61 -45.53 35.84
C PRO A 262 5.82 -44.05 36.13
N LEU A 263 6.51 -43.37 35.20
CA LEU A 263 6.77 -41.94 35.26
C LEU A 263 5.61 -41.12 34.64
N PRO A 264 5.08 -40.09 35.31
CA PRO A 264 4.05 -39.23 34.74
C PRO A 264 4.61 -38.41 33.57
N VAL A 265 3.76 -38.10 32.59
CA VAL A 265 4.13 -37.29 31.42
C VAL A 265 3.32 -35.98 31.42
N ALA A 266 4.00 -34.85 31.53
CA ALA A 266 3.41 -33.53 31.39
C ALA A 266 3.70 -32.97 29.99
N VAL A 267 2.67 -32.45 29.32
CA VAL A 267 2.81 -31.76 28.03
C VAL A 267 2.23 -30.34 28.10
N ALA A 268 2.93 -29.39 27.49
CA ALA A 268 2.50 -28.00 27.38
C ALA A 268 3.09 -27.35 26.12
N GLY A 269 2.95 -26.03 25.98
CA GLY A 269 3.37 -25.28 24.80
C GLY A 269 2.23 -25.01 23.81
N ASP A 270 2.55 -24.24 22.78
CA ASP A 270 1.58 -23.63 21.86
C ASP A 270 0.87 -24.65 20.93
N ALA A 271 1.44 -25.84 20.75
CA ALA A 271 0.85 -26.96 20.02
C ALA A 271 0.21 -28.02 20.92
N ALA A 272 0.32 -27.89 22.25
CA ALA A 272 -0.42 -28.70 23.23
C ALA A 272 -1.81 -28.14 23.58
N VAL A 273 -2.21 -27.03 22.94
CA VAL A 273 -3.49 -26.33 23.17
C VAL A 273 -4.74 -27.14 22.77
N PRO A 274 -4.77 -27.92 21.66
CA PRO A 274 -6.01 -28.57 21.22
C PRO A 274 -6.49 -29.67 22.17
N ASP A 275 -7.81 -29.87 22.22
CA ASP A 275 -8.41 -31.00 22.94
C ASP A 275 -7.89 -32.32 22.33
N GLY A 276 -7.56 -33.29 23.17
CA GLY A 276 -7.09 -34.61 22.74
C GLY A 276 -5.59 -34.78 22.46
N VAL A 277 -4.73 -33.75 22.66
CA VAL A 277 -3.26 -33.93 22.52
C VAL A 277 -2.72 -35.00 23.48
N ALA A 278 -3.15 -35.00 24.75
CA ALA A 278 -2.68 -35.98 25.75
C ALA A 278 -2.97 -37.44 25.39
N PRO A 279 -4.21 -37.87 25.03
CA PRO A 279 -4.43 -39.25 24.59
C PRO A 279 -3.73 -39.60 23.28
N ALA A 280 -3.66 -38.68 22.31
CA ALA A 280 -2.93 -38.93 21.05
C ALA A 280 -1.41 -39.12 21.29
N LEU A 281 -0.83 -38.37 22.22
CA LEU A 281 0.55 -38.55 22.67
C LEU A 281 0.73 -39.85 23.47
N ALA A 282 -0.24 -40.23 24.32
CA ALA A 282 -0.21 -41.49 25.06
C ALA A 282 -0.24 -42.71 24.13
N ASP A 283 -1.07 -42.69 23.08
CA ASP A 283 -1.08 -43.73 22.05
C ASP A 283 0.26 -43.77 21.28
N ALA A 284 0.81 -42.62 20.89
CA ALA A 284 2.09 -42.53 20.20
C ALA A 284 3.29 -43.02 21.05
N LEU A 285 3.29 -42.76 22.36
CA LEU A 285 4.29 -43.27 23.30
C LEU A 285 4.10 -44.76 23.59
N ALA A 286 2.88 -45.30 23.50
CA ALA A 286 2.58 -46.71 23.74
C ALA A 286 2.96 -47.65 22.59
N ASP A 287 3.04 -47.13 21.35
CA ASP A 287 3.49 -47.88 20.16
C ASP A 287 5.03 -47.96 20.04
N ILE A 288 5.79 -47.39 20.99
CA ILE A 288 7.27 -47.32 20.98
C ILE A 288 7.87 -47.94 22.26
N ASP A 289 8.94 -48.73 22.13
CA ASP A 289 9.72 -49.26 23.26
C ASP A 289 10.56 -48.14 23.92
N LEU A 290 9.96 -47.39 24.85
CA LEU A 290 10.65 -46.38 25.68
C LEU A 290 11.56 -47.02 26.74
N PRO A 291 12.62 -46.31 27.20
CA PRO A 291 13.55 -46.82 28.22
C PRO A 291 12.93 -46.95 29.63
N PHE A 292 11.74 -46.40 29.87
CA PHE A 292 11.02 -46.47 31.15
C PHE A 292 9.52 -46.72 30.93
N GLU A 293 8.85 -47.30 31.93
CA GLU A 293 7.38 -47.30 31.98
C GLU A 293 6.88 -45.86 32.18
N PHE A 294 5.91 -45.42 31.38
CA PHE A 294 5.22 -44.14 31.55
C PHE A 294 3.81 -44.32 32.12
N GLY A 295 3.30 -43.29 32.78
CA GLY A 295 2.03 -43.26 33.50
C GLY A 295 0.96 -42.44 32.78
N ASP A 296 0.15 -41.72 33.55
CA ASP A 296 -0.83 -40.80 33.00
C ASP A 296 -0.12 -39.66 32.22
N VAL A 297 -0.61 -39.38 31.01
CA VAL A 297 -0.20 -38.25 30.17
C VAL A 297 -1.20 -37.11 30.38
N ALA A 298 -0.73 -35.91 30.73
CA ALA A 298 -1.56 -34.77 31.05
C ALA A 298 -1.10 -33.47 30.37
N VAL A 299 -2.04 -32.71 29.81
CA VAL A 299 -1.80 -31.32 29.41
C VAL A 299 -1.79 -30.42 30.66
N ALA A 300 -0.87 -29.47 30.75
CA ALA A 300 -0.86 -28.49 31.83
C ALA A 300 -2.11 -27.59 31.82
N ASP A 301 -2.59 -27.14 33.00
CA ASP A 301 -3.83 -26.34 33.19
C ASP A 301 -3.99 -25.11 32.27
N ASP A 302 -2.86 -24.56 31.81
CA ASP A 302 -2.78 -23.60 30.71
C ASP A 302 -1.46 -23.88 29.97
N PRO A 303 -1.51 -24.54 28.80
CA PRO A 303 -0.30 -25.03 28.15
C PRO A 303 0.55 -23.89 27.57
N ARG A 304 -0.05 -22.76 27.13
CA ARG A 304 0.70 -21.66 26.51
C ARG A 304 1.58 -20.93 27.52
N THR A 305 1.12 -20.78 28.76
CA THR A 305 1.86 -20.04 29.80
C THR A 305 2.70 -20.94 30.71
N ALA A 306 2.72 -22.26 30.48
CA ALA A 306 3.41 -23.22 31.36
C ALA A 306 4.92 -22.94 31.47
N ALA A 307 5.63 -22.73 30.35
CA ALA A 307 7.06 -22.46 30.37
C ALA A 307 7.40 -21.17 31.13
N ALA A 308 6.72 -20.05 30.84
CA ALA A 308 6.91 -18.79 31.58
C ALA A 308 6.61 -18.94 33.09
N ARG A 309 5.55 -19.66 33.46
CA ARG A 309 5.23 -19.95 34.89
C ARG A 309 6.27 -20.83 35.56
N GLY A 310 6.86 -21.79 34.83
CA GLY A 310 7.96 -22.61 35.32
C GLY A 310 9.26 -21.83 35.49
N ALA A 311 9.55 -20.91 34.58
CA ALA A 311 10.68 -20.00 34.69
C ALA A 311 10.53 -19.06 35.90
N LEU A 312 9.31 -18.61 36.20
CA LEU A 312 9.00 -17.87 37.44
C LEU A 312 9.29 -18.72 38.70
N VAL A 313 8.95 -20.01 38.71
CA VAL A 313 9.28 -20.92 39.83
C VAL A 313 10.80 -21.03 39.98
N ALA A 314 11.53 -21.28 38.88
CA ALA A 314 12.99 -21.36 38.89
C ALA A 314 13.68 -20.07 39.41
N ALA A 315 13.16 -18.90 39.02
CA ALA A 315 13.63 -17.61 39.50
C ALA A 315 13.35 -17.38 41.00
N THR A 316 12.21 -17.91 41.48
CA THR A 316 11.78 -17.78 42.88
C THR A 316 12.56 -18.69 43.82
N GLU A 317 12.97 -19.88 43.38
CA GLU A 317 13.75 -20.84 44.19
C GLU A 317 15.28 -20.75 43.97
N ARG A 318 15.77 -19.81 43.14
CA ARG A 318 17.20 -19.55 42.93
C ARG A 318 17.87 -18.97 44.18
N ASP A 319 18.73 -19.76 44.81
CA ASP A 319 19.58 -19.33 45.93
C ASP A 319 20.53 -18.19 45.49
N ALA A 320 20.40 -17.00 46.06
CA ALA A 320 21.12 -15.79 45.62
C ALA A 320 22.65 -15.80 45.90
N ASP A 321 23.15 -16.79 46.65
CA ASP A 321 24.60 -17.06 46.86
C ASP A 321 25.13 -18.16 45.90
N ALA A 322 24.27 -18.79 45.09
CA ALA A 322 24.68 -19.77 44.09
C ALA A 322 25.25 -19.07 42.85
N ALA A 323 26.48 -19.42 42.45
CA ALA A 323 27.08 -18.90 41.24
C ALA A 323 26.29 -19.34 39.99
N THR A 324 26.16 -18.42 39.03
CA THR A 324 25.28 -18.49 37.85
C THR A 324 25.22 -19.87 37.18
N PRO A 325 24.02 -20.38 36.81
CA PRO A 325 23.84 -21.70 36.19
C PRO A 325 24.31 -21.79 34.72
N ASP A 326 25.23 -20.92 34.30
CA ASP A 326 25.88 -20.88 32.99
C ASP A 326 26.41 -22.27 32.56
N ARG A 327 26.94 -23.04 33.52
CA ARG A 327 27.41 -24.43 33.31
C ARG A 327 26.32 -25.46 32.99
N ALA A 328 25.08 -25.27 33.44
CA ALA A 328 24.01 -26.27 33.25
C ALA A 328 23.38 -26.24 31.85
N LEU A 329 23.83 -25.31 31.00
CA LEU A 329 23.45 -25.14 29.60
C LEU A 329 24.67 -25.06 28.66
N ASP A 330 25.88 -24.76 29.17
CA ASP A 330 27.12 -24.81 28.39
C ASP A 330 27.70 -26.24 28.22
N ASP A 331 27.38 -27.20 29.10
CA ASP A 331 27.75 -28.61 28.94
C ASP A 331 26.87 -29.33 27.88
N ALA A 332 26.51 -28.62 26.80
CA ALA A 332 25.76 -29.09 25.63
C ALA A 332 26.63 -29.96 24.69
N ALA A 333 27.19 -31.03 25.27
CA ALA A 333 27.96 -32.07 24.58
C ALA A 333 27.72 -33.43 25.27
N PHE A 334 26.44 -33.73 25.56
CA PHE A 334 26.02 -35.07 25.96
C PHE A 334 25.81 -35.89 24.68
N GLU A 335 26.70 -36.84 24.43
CA GLU A 335 26.67 -37.65 23.20
C GLU A 335 25.40 -38.53 23.14
N PRO A 336 24.77 -38.71 21.96
CA PRO A 336 23.53 -39.47 21.83
C PRO A 336 23.76 -40.95 22.20
N ALA A 337 22.93 -41.48 23.10
CA ALA A 337 23.16 -42.76 23.76
C ALA A 337 22.82 -44.00 22.89
N LEU A 338 23.58 -44.23 21.83
CA LEU A 338 23.36 -45.33 20.87
C LEU A 338 24.05 -46.66 21.29
N ALA A 339 23.79 -47.13 22.51
CA ALA A 339 24.18 -48.48 22.95
C ALA A 339 23.34 -49.01 24.14
N ALA A 340 23.34 -50.35 24.28
CA ALA A 340 22.95 -51.11 25.49
C ALA A 340 21.45 -51.35 25.82
N ALA A 341 20.67 -51.90 24.88
CA ALA A 341 19.43 -52.62 25.23
C ALA A 341 19.69 -54.13 25.49
N SER A 342 20.14 -54.53 26.70
CA SER A 342 20.12 -55.95 27.12
C SER A 342 20.25 -56.25 28.64
N THR A 343 19.16 -56.78 29.19
CA THR A 343 19.08 -57.80 30.27
C THR A 343 19.47 -57.45 31.72
N LEU A 344 18.43 -57.28 32.54
CA LEU A 344 18.35 -57.66 33.97
C LEU A 344 17.40 -58.88 34.11
N PRO A 345 17.26 -59.53 35.30
CA PRO A 345 18.24 -59.84 36.34
C PRO A 345 18.22 -61.35 36.72
N ALA A 346 18.92 -61.77 37.79
CA ALA A 346 18.74 -63.07 38.45
C ALA A 346 18.91 -62.97 39.99
N GLU A 347 18.16 -63.79 40.74
CA GLU A 347 17.99 -63.69 42.21
C GLU A 347 18.87 -64.67 43.05
N GLU A 348 18.73 -64.54 44.39
CA GLU A 348 18.88 -65.60 45.43
C GLU A 348 20.30 -66.07 45.87
N PRO A 349 20.47 -66.66 47.09
CA PRO A 349 19.76 -66.39 48.37
C PRO A 349 20.67 -66.44 49.65
N ALA A 350 20.03 -66.36 50.83
CA ALA A 350 20.64 -66.22 52.17
C ALA A 350 21.22 -67.49 52.87
N ALA A 351 22.16 -67.28 53.81
CA ALA A 351 22.51 -68.11 55.01
C ALA A 351 23.59 -67.39 55.88
N SER A 352 23.35 -66.91 57.12
CA SER A 352 23.43 -67.61 58.45
C SER A 352 24.84 -68.14 58.82
N ASP A 353 25.55 -67.69 59.88
CA ASP A 353 25.26 -68.00 61.31
C ASP A 353 26.06 -67.18 62.37
N ASP A 354 25.34 -66.65 63.35
CA ASP A 354 25.46 -66.69 64.84
C ASP A 354 26.81 -66.70 65.66
N VAL A 355 26.65 -66.26 66.93
CA VAL A 355 27.48 -66.40 68.15
C VAL A 355 28.73 -65.54 68.35
N ALA A 356 28.66 -64.63 69.34
CA ALA A 356 29.82 -63.96 69.95
C ALA A 356 29.77 -63.96 71.50
N ALA A 357 30.94 -64.23 72.12
CA ALA A 357 31.39 -63.92 73.49
C ALA A 357 30.63 -64.46 74.75
N PRO A 358 31.36 -64.92 75.80
CA PRO A 358 30.79 -65.39 77.09
C PRO A 358 30.93 -64.38 78.26
N ALA A 359 30.24 -64.62 79.39
CA ALA A 359 30.46 -63.85 80.64
C ALA A 359 30.06 -64.57 81.97
N GLY A 360 30.98 -64.58 82.96
CA GLY A 360 30.66 -64.27 84.38
C GLY A 360 30.61 -65.39 85.46
N ALA A 361 31.39 -65.16 86.54
CA ALA A 361 31.31 -65.77 87.91
C ALA A 361 31.68 -67.28 88.08
N ASP A 362 32.10 -67.80 89.25
CA ASP A 362 32.14 -67.28 90.65
C ASP A 362 33.39 -67.79 91.46
N ARG A 363 33.52 -67.49 92.77
CA ARG A 363 34.70 -67.68 93.67
C ARG A 363 34.53 -68.70 94.81
N SER A 364 35.64 -69.22 95.41
CA SER A 364 35.89 -69.37 96.89
C SER A 364 37.20 -70.15 97.26
N GLU A 365 37.59 -70.22 98.56
CA GLU A 365 38.97 -70.49 99.08
C GLU A 365 39.10 -71.57 100.23
N ALA A 366 40.35 -71.77 100.77
CA ALA A 366 40.79 -72.31 102.12
C ALA A 366 41.20 -73.82 102.30
N THR A 367 42.09 -74.31 103.23
CA THR A 367 43.20 -73.75 104.09
C THR A 367 44.02 -74.84 104.88
N ILE A 368 45.38 -74.81 104.79
CA ILE A 368 46.51 -75.05 105.78
C ILE A 368 46.44 -76.12 106.94
N THR A 369 47.54 -76.90 107.22
CA THR A 369 48.20 -77.21 108.58
C THR A 369 49.38 -78.26 108.57
N ASP A 370 50.03 -78.57 109.73
CA ASP A 370 51.53 -78.63 109.92
C ASP A 370 52.13 -79.50 111.12
N PHE A 371 53.46 -79.81 111.15
CA PHE A 371 54.42 -80.43 112.18
C PHE A 371 54.15 -81.80 112.90
N GLY A 372 55.10 -82.56 113.57
CA GLY A 372 56.58 -82.51 113.79
C GLY A 372 57.17 -83.46 114.92
N ASP A 373 58.54 -83.59 115.06
CA ASP A 373 59.40 -84.17 116.19
C ASP A 373 59.42 -85.72 116.50
N GLY A 374 60.42 -86.43 117.12
CA GLY A 374 61.82 -86.18 117.59
C GLY A 374 62.49 -87.29 118.51
N ALA A 375 63.68 -87.00 119.13
CA ALA A 375 64.43 -87.68 120.26
C ALA A 375 65.39 -88.92 120.08
N THR A 376 66.32 -89.18 121.05
CA THR A 376 67.52 -90.12 120.99
C THR A 376 68.14 -90.63 122.34
N GLY A 377 68.88 -91.78 122.41
CA GLY A 377 69.83 -92.23 123.50
C GLY A 377 69.88 -93.77 123.79
N GLY A 378 70.84 -94.44 124.48
CA GLY A 378 72.22 -94.15 125.02
C GLY A 378 72.82 -95.20 126.05
N GLU A 379 74.16 -95.46 126.03
CA GLU A 379 75.07 -96.13 127.06
C GLU A 379 74.87 -97.61 127.53
N GLY A 380 75.79 -98.37 128.20
CA GLY A 380 77.26 -98.29 128.52
C GLY A 380 77.77 -99.17 129.74
N GLY A 381 79.03 -99.73 129.76
CA GLY A 381 79.75 -100.24 130.99
C GLY A 381 80.46 -101.65 131.03
N GLU A 382 81.32 -101.94 132.04
CA GLU A 382 82.16 -103.19 132.22
C GLU A 382 82.25 -103.78 133.70
N THR A 383 82.86 -104.98 133.89
CA THR A 383 83.39 -105.70 135.14
C THR A 383 82.41 -106.51 136.06
N GLY A 384 82.80 -107.51 136.91
CA GLY A 384 84.06 -108.31 137.12
C GLY A 384 84.18 -109.13 138.47
N ALA A 385 85.09 -110.15 138.53
CA ALA A 385 85.71 -110.87 139.71
C ALA A 385 85.00 -112.00 140.58
N ASP A 386 85.82 -112.73 141.39
CA ASP A 386 85.64 -113.64 142.61
C ASP A 386 84.87 -115.02 142.62
N ASP A 387 85.03 -116.04 143.53
CA ASP A 387 86.20 -116.77 144.16
C ASP A 387 85.85 -118.08 145.00
N ASP A 388 86.84 -118.97 145.29
CA ASP A 388 87.12 -119.94 146.45
C ASP A 388 86.36 -121.29 146.84
N GLY A 389 87.03 -122.21 147.62
CA GLY A 389 86.54 -123.39 148.43
C GLY A 389 86.85 -124.87 147.97
N ASP A 390 86.83 -126.02 148.71
CA ASP A 390 86.90 -126.48 150.16
C ASP A 390 87.24 -128.05 150.27
N SER A 391 86.82 -128.83 151.30
CA SER A 391 87.40 -130.13 151.81
C SER A 391 86.39 -131.10 152.53
N GLY A 392 86.65 -132.30 153.13
CA GLY A 392 87.80 -133.23 153.34
C GLY A 392 87.55 -134.41 154.36
N SER A 393 88.56 -135.27 154.68
CA SER A 393 88.70 -136.28 155.81
C SER A 393 88.26 -137.79 155.67
N SER A 394 88.92 -138.73 156.40
CA SER A 394 88.64 -140.21 156.36
C SER A 394 89.18 -141.07 157.56
N PRO A 395 88.57 -142.24 157.93
CA PRO A 395 89.00 -143.16 159.02
C PRO A 395 89.39 -144.63 158.63
N SER A 396 88.98 -145.68 159.39
CA SER A 396 89.47 -147.12 159.38
C SER A 396 88.36 -148.14 159.82
N VAL A 397 88.48 -149.50 159.89
CA VAL A 397 89.43 -150.36 160.69
C VAL A 397 89.51 -151.87 160.29
N SER A 398 90.72 -152.46 160.47
CA SER A 398 91.14 -153.83 160.93
C SER A 398 90.55 -155.17 160.41
N ALA A 399 91.44 -156.16 160.26
CA ALA A 399 91.23 -157.51 159.71
C ALA A 399 91.24 -158.67 160.74
N ASP A 400 91.05 -159.91 160.24
CA ASP A 400 91.67 -161.14 160.78
C ASP A 400 92.25 -161.99 159.61
N SER A 401 92.83 -163.16 159.90
CA SER A 401 94.00 -163.78 159.24
C SER A 401 94.05 -163.98 157.70
N SER A 402 95.06 -163.34 157.11
CA SER A 402 96.08 -163.93 156.21
C SER A 402 95.68 -164.56 154.85
N ALA A 403 95.13 -163.75 153.93
CA ALA A 403 95.17 -164.04 152.49
C ALA A 403 95.31 -162.78 151.59
N ALA A 404 95.58 -161.59 152.17
CA ALA A 404 95.31 -160.30 151.54
C ALA A 404 96.54 -159.38 151.34
N ALA A 405 97.76 -159.91 151.40
CA ALA A 405 98.98 -159.09 151.36
C ALA A 405 99.36 -158.63 149.94
N ASP A 406 99.34 -159.55 148.97
CA ASP A 406 100.01 -159.35 147.68
C ASP A 406 99.30 -158.31 146.78
N VAL A 407 97.97 -158.34 146.74
CA VAL A 407 97.11 -157.46 145.91
C VAL A 407 97.33 -155.97 146.17
N ASN A 408 97.74 -155.59 147.39
CA ASN A 408 97.92 -154.17 147.76
C ASN A 408 99.18 -153.53 147.17
N THR A 409 100.09 -154.34 146.60
CA THR A 409 101.31 -153.85 145.94
C THR A 409 101.04 -153.51 144.47
N GLU A 410 100.34 -154.38 143.76
CA GLU A 410 100.02 -154.27 142.34
C GLU A 410 99.16 -153.03 142.03
N LEU A 411 98.22 -152.70 142.92
CA LEU A 411 97.33 -151.54 142.76
C LEU A 411 98.05 -150.18 142.86
N ARG A 412 99.25 -150.08 143.48
CA ARG A 412 99.98 -148.80 143.58
C ARG A 412 100.66 -148.42 142.27
N ALA A 413 101.36 -149.36 141.64
CA ALA A 413 102.08 -149.10 140.39
C ALA A 413 101.15 -148.60 139.28
N ALA A 414 99.90 -149.10 139.25
CA ALA A 414 98.88 -148.65 138.29
C ALA A 414 98.33 -147.24 138.55
N VAL A 415 98.57 -146.64 139.73
CA VAL A 415 98.25 -145.23 140.01
C VAL A 415 99.41 -144.34 139.58
N ASP A 416 100.64 -144.72 139.91
CA ASP A 416 101.85 -143.96 139.55
C ASP A 416 101.98 -143.77 138.01
N ASP A 417 101.70 -144.81 137.21
CA ASP A 417 101.64 -144.72 135.74
C ASP A 417 100.53 -143.76 135.26
N LEU A 418 99.35 -143.79 135.91
CA LEU A 418 98.18 -142.99 135.52
C LEU A 418 98.39 -141.49 135.85
N GLU A 419 99.04 -141.18 136.98
CA GLU A 419 99.46 -139.82 137.31
C GLU A 419 100.48 -139.29 136.28
N SER A 420 101.34 -140.14 135.74
CA SER A 420 102.27 -139.78 134.66
C SER A 420 101.57 -139.55 133.31
N GLU A 421 100.56 -140.36 132.94
CA GLU A 421 99.73 -140.11 131.74
C GLU A 421 98.95 -138.79 131.87
N ILE A 422 98.40 -138.49 133.06
CA ILE A 422 97.68 -137.24 133.33
C ILE A 422 98.60 -136.02 133.16
N ALA A 423 99.85 -136.09 133.65
CA ALA A 423 100.82 -135.01 133.50
C ALA A 423 101.19 -134.75 132.03
N GLU A 424 101.37 -135.79 131.20
CA GLU A 424 101.62 -135.63 129.77
C GLU A 424 100.39 -135.08 129.02
N LEU A 425 99.19 -135.52 129.40
CA LEU A 425 97.93 -134.98 128.86
C LEU A 425 97.74 -133.50 129.19
N SER A 426 98.06 -133.05 130.40
CA SER A 426 97.99 -131.63 130.78
C SER A 426 98.92 -130.77 129.91
N GLY A 427 100.21 -131.13 129.79
CA GLY A 427 101.14 -130.35 128.95
C GLY A 427 100.72 -130.27 127.48
N ARG A 428 100.06 -131.31 126.96
CA ARG A 428 99.49 -131.33 125.60
C ARG A 428 98.18 -130.55 125.45
N VAL A 429 97.46 -130.27 126.53
CA VAL A 429 96.32 -129.34 126.54
C VAL A 429 96.84 -127.89 126.52
N ASP A 430 97.89 -127.60 127.27
CA ASP A 430 98.51 -126.26 127.31
C ASP A 430 99.10 -125.88 125.93
N GLU A 431 99.87 -126.76 125.28
CA GLU A 431 100.36 -126.54 123.90
C GLU A 431 99.23 -126.32 122.88
N LEU A 432 98.07 -126.96 123.08
CA LEU A 432 96.89 -126.78 122.23
C LEU A 432 96.14 -125.48 122.50
N ALA A 433 96.20 -124.95 123.73
CA ALA A 433 95.60 -123.67 124.09
C ALA A 433 96.37 -122.51 123.43
N ASP A 434 97.69 -122.45 123.63
CA ASP A 434 98.58 -121.43 123.07
C ASP A 434 98.51 -121.36 121.54
N ALA A 435 98.52 -122.54 120.88
CA ALA A 435 98.38 -122.63 119.43
C ALA A 435 97.03 -122.08 118.94
N ARG A 436 95.94 -122.38 119.67
CA ARG A 436 94.59 -121.97 119.31
C ARG A 436 94.32 -120.48 119.60
N GLU A 437 94.94 -119.91 120.63
CA GLU A 437 94.92 -118.46 120.87
C GLU A 437 95.65 -117.69 119.75
N THR A 438 96.79 -118.22 119.28
CA THR A 438 97.56 -117.66 118.17
C THR A 438 96.76 -117.67 116.86
N ASP A 439 96.16 -118.82 116.49
CA ASP A 439 95.33 -118.96 115.28
C ASP A 439 94.08 -118.05 115.30
N VAL A 440 93.43 -117.90 116.46
CA VAL A 440 92.27 -117.01 116.61
C VAL A 440 92.69 -115.54 116.45
N SER A 441 93.77 -115.14 117.13
CA SER A 441 94.26 -113.75 117.09
C SER A 441 94.66 -113.31 115.68
N ALA A 442 95.30 -114.18 114.91
CA ALA A 442 95.63 -113.91 113.51
C ALA A 442 94.37 -113.78 112.65
N ARG A 443 93.43 -114.73 112.79
CA ARG A 443 92.19 -114.79 111.99
C ARG A 443 91.25 -113.60 112.22
N ASP A 444 91.13 -113.15 113.46
CA ASP A 444 90.30 -111.98 113.77
C ASP A 444 91.01 -110.67 113.39
N GLY A 445 92.35 -110.63 113.39
CA GLY A 445 93.15 -109.54 112.80
C GLY A 445 92.88 -109.36 111.30
N ASP A 446 93.13 -110.40 110.49
CA ASP A 446 92.87 -110.40 109.02
C ASP A 446 91.44 -109.93 108.69
N ARG A 447 90.48 -110.26 109.56
CA ARG A 447 89.06 -109.92 109.39
C ARG A 447 88.74 -108.48 109.78
N VAL A 448 89.44 -107.90 110.74
CA VAL A 448 89.29 -106.48 111.11
C VAL A 448 89.87 -105.60 110.01
N ASP A 449 91.04 -105.94 109.47
CA ASP A 449 91.65 -105.18 108.37
C ASP A 449 90.74 -105.18 107.13
N ALA A 450 90.23 -106.35 106.72
CA ALA A 450 89.28 -106.49 105.60
C ALA A 450 87.87 -105.91 105.86
N LEU A 451 87.54 -105.57 107.12
CA LEU A 451 86.35 -104.78 107.46
C LEU A 451 86.66 -103.28 107.44
N THR A 452 87.88 -102.87 107.78
CA THR A 452 88.32 -101.47 107.75
C THR A 452 88.44 -100.96 106.32
N GLU A 453 89.11 -101.69 105.43
CA GLU A 453 89.20 -101.37 104.00
C GLU A 453 87.80 -101.22 103.37
N ARG A 454 86.85 -102.07 103.78
CA ARG A 454 85.44 -102.00 103.35
C ARG A 454 84.60 -100.91 104.01
N VAL A 455 85.09 -100.28 105.08
CA VAL A 455 84.50 -99.08 105.69
C VAL A 455 85.08 -97.82 105.04
N ASP A 456 86.35 -97.84 104.66
CA ASP A 456 86.97 -96.78 103.86
C ASP A 456 86.35 -96.72 102.44
N ASP A 457 86.13 -97.87 101.77
CA ASP A 457 85.30 -98.00 100.55
C ASP A 457 83.86 -97.44 100.71
N LEU A 458 83.36 -97.36 101.95
CA LEU A 458 82.06 -96.78 102.30
C LEU A 458 82.14 -95.30 102.71
N ALA A 459 83.31 -94.79 103.06
CA ALA A 459 83.52 -93.37 103.38
C ALA A 459 83.45 -92.47 102.13
N ASP A 460 83.72 -93.05 100.95
CA ASP A 460 83.46 -92.48 99.61
C ASP A 460 81.97 -92.14 99.34
N VAL A 461 81.05 -92.47 100.26
CA VAL A 461 79.72 -91.86 100.31
C VAL A 461 79.79 -90.33 100.33
N THR A 462 80.85 -89.73 100.89
CA THR A 462 81.07 -88.27 100.87
C THR A 462 81.21 -87.74 99.44
N ALA A 463 82.13 -88.32 98.65
CA ALA A 463 82.34 -87.93 97.24
C ALA A 463 81.13 -88.25 96.36
N ARG A 464 80.29 -89.23 96.75
CA ARG A 464 78.98 -89.48 96.12
C ARG A 464 77.90 -88.47 96.51
N SER A 465 78.00 -87.81 97.66
CA SER A 465 77.11 -86.70 98.02
C SER A 465 77.45 -85.49 97.16
N GLU A 466 78.74 -85.12 97.10
CA GLU A 466 79.22 -84.00 96.27
C GLU A 466 78.80 -84.19 94.78
N ALA A 467 78.94 -85.40 94.25
CA ALA A 467 78.50 -85.74 92.88
C ALA A 467 76.97 -85.88 92.69
N VAL A 468 76.18 -85.84 93.77
CA VAL A 468 74.71 -85.68 93.71
C VAL A 468 74.35 -84.21 93.79
N ASP A 469 74.98 -83.45 94.68
CA ASP A 469 74.80 -81.99 94.81
C ASP A 469 75.12 -81.27 93.47
N ASP A 470 76.20 -81.68 92.77
CA ASP A 470 76.53 -81.23 91.42
C ASP A 470 75.41 -81.56 90.40
N VAL A 471 74.80 -82.74 90.49
CA VAL A 471 73.73 -83.20 89.57
C VAL A 471 72.38 -82.53 89.87
N GLU A 472 72.11 -82.19 91.13
CA GLU A 472 70.95 -81.35 91.49
C GLU A 472 71.14 -79.92 90.97
N SER A 473 72.36 -79.37 91.00
CA SER A 473 72.66 -78.07 90.37
C SER A 473 72.52 -78.10 88.83
N ASP A 474 73.03 -79.15 88.16
CA ASP A 474 72.83 -79.35 86.71
C ASP A 474 71.33 -79.51 86.35
N LEU A 475 70.51 -80.06 87.26
CA LEU A 475 69.07 -80.22 87.09
C LEU A 475 68.31 -78.89 87.21
N ASP A 476 68.67 -78.06 88.18
CA ASP A 476 68.07 -76.72 88.39
C ASP A 476 68.42 -75.76 87.23
N ASP A 477 69.67 -75.78 86.76
CA ASP A 477 70.10 -75.05 85.56
C ASP A 477 69.36 -75.56 84.30
N LEU A 478 69.18 -76.89 84.16
CA LEU A 478 68.42 -77.47 83.06
C LEU A 478 66.92 -77.13 83.14
N SER A 479 66.31 -77.10 84.33
CA SER A 479 64.92 -76.68 84.50
C SER A 479 64.74 -75.22 84.09
N THR A 480 65.61 -74.33 84.57
CA THR A 480 65.65 -72.92 84.17
C THR A 480 65.76 -72.79 82.65
N ARG A 481 66.59 -73.62 82.01
CA ARG A 481 66.77 -73.62 80.56
C ARG A 481 65.58 -74.16 79.78
N VAL A 482 64.77 -75.05 80.37
CA VAL A 482 63.49 -75.52 79.82
C VAL A 482 62.40 -74.45 79.97
N ASP A 483 62.38 -73.71 81.07
CA ASP A 483 61.45 -72.60 81.28
C ASP A 483 61.73 -71.43 80.31
N GLU A 484 63.01 -71.08 80.11
CA GLU A 484 63.44 -70.13 79.06
C GLU A 484 63.00 -70.58 77.66
N LEU A 485 63.23 -71.86 77.32
CA LEU A 485 62.87 -72.39 76.00
C LEU A 485 61.34 -72.46 75.79
N SER A 486 60.58 -72.70 76.85
CA SER A 486 59.11 -72.66 76.81
C SER A 486 58.60 -71.27 76.48
N ALA A 487 59.17 -70.23 77.11
CA ALA A 487 58.84 -68.83 76.80
C ALA A 487 59.26 -68.40 75.38
N ASP A 488 60.43 -68.84 74.90
CA ASP A 488 60.86 -68.64 73.50
C ASP A 488 59.90 -69.32 72.51
N VAL A 489 59.38 -70.52 72.83
CA VAL A 489 58.41 -71.26 72.00
C VAL A 489 57.04 -70.57 72.01
N GLU A 490 56.57 -70.07 73.15
CA GLU A 490 55.35 -69.26 73.24
C GLU A 490 55.47 -67.98 72.40
N SER A 491 56.57 -67.23 72.55
CA SER A 491 56.81 -66.02 71.74
C SER A 491 56.97 -66.30 70.24
N LEU A 492 57.44 -67.49 69.84
CA LEU A 492 57.47 -67.91 68.43
C LEU A 492 56.09 -68.31 67.93
N ALA A 493 55.25 -68.94 68.75
CA ALA A 493 53.87 -69.27 68.40
C ALA A 493 53.02 -68.00 68.20
N ASP A 494 53.15 -67.01 69.10
CA ASP A 494 52.51 -65.69 68.95
C ASP A 494 52.94 -65.00 67.66
N ARG A 495 54.23 -65.06 67.30
CA ARG A 495 54.72 -64.44 66.07
C ARG A 495 54.26 -65.17 64.82
N ILE A 496 54.20 -66.50 64.84
CA ILE A 496 53.64 -67.31 63.73
C ILE A 496 52.17 -66.96 63.52
N GLY A 497 51.35 -66.88 64.58
CA GLY A 497 49.95 -66.46 64.45
C GLY A 497 49.79 -65.04 63.88
N GLY A 498 50.74 -64.14 64.15
CA GLY A 498 50.79 -62.81 63.52
C GLY A 498 51.26 -62.82 62.06
N GLU A 499 52.19 -63.70 61.69
CA GLU A 499 52.63 -63.90 60.31
C GLU A 499 51.55 -64.59 59.46
N ASP A 500 50.79 -65.53 60.04
CA ASP A 500 49.62 -66.19 59.42
C ASP A 500 48.50 -65.17 59.17
N ALA A 501 48.09 -64.39 60.18
CA ALA A 501 47.03 -63.39 60.04
C ALA A 501 47.36 -62.28 59.00
N ALA A 502 48.63 -61.88 58.91
CA ALA A 502 49.08 -60.95 57.87
C ALA A 502 49.14 -61.59 56.47
N SER A 503 49.24 -62.92 56.39
CA SER A 503 49.12 -63.66 55.12
C SER A 503 47.67 -63.82 54.66
N ASP A 504 46.73 -63.89 55.60
CA ASP A 504 45.29 -63.88 55.30
C ASP A 504 44.84 -62.49 54.80
N GLU A 505 45.22 -61.41 55.51
CA GLU A 505 44.97 -60.01 55.10
C GLU A 505 45.51 -59.73 53.69
N LEU A 506 46.74 -60.17 53.38
CA LEU A 506 47.35 -60.00 52.05
C LEU A 506 46.71 -60.88 50.96
N ALA A 507 46.02 -61.97 51.33
CA ALA A 507 45.24 -62.78 50.38
C ALA A 507 43.89 -62.11 50.04
N GLU A 508 43.24 -61.47 51.02
CA GLU A 508 42.04 -60.67 50.80
C GLU A 508 42.35 -59.43 49.92
N ASP A 509 43.44 -58.72 50.21
CA ASP A 509 43.93 -57.59 49.41
C ASP A 509 44.25 -58.00 47.95
N LEU A 510 44.80 -59.20 47.75
CA LEU A 510 45.11 -59.75 46.42
C LEU A 510 43.84 -60.16 45.65
N ALA A 511 42.82 -60.67 46.33
CA ALA A 511 41.52 -60.94 45.71
C ALA A 511 40.87 -59.63 45.24
N ALA A 512 40.74 -58.65 46.14
CA ALA A 512 40.18 -57.34 45.81
C ALA A 512 41.00 -56.56 44.74
N ALA A 513 42.31 -56.83 44.61
CA ALA A 513 43.14 -56.32 43.53
C ALA A 513 42.91 -57.06 42.19
N THR A 514 42.49 -58.33 42.23
CA THR A 514 42.12 -59.11 41.03
C THR A 514 40.76 -58.67 40.51
N ASP A 515 39.75 -58.56 41.37
CA ASP A 515 38.40 -58.08 41.01
C ASP A 515 38.46 -56.70 40.32
N ARG A 516 39.34 -55.81 40.81
CA ARG A 516 39.61 -54.49 40.21
C ARG A 516 40.34 -54.54 38.86
N LEU A 517 41.10 -55.60 38.57
CA LEU A 517 41.75 -55.79 37.27
C LEU A 517 40.76 -56.35 36.24
N ASP A 518 39.87 -57.25 36.65
CA ASP A 518 38.82 -57.79 35.78
C ASP A 518 37.83 -56.67 35.40
N ALA A 519 37.36 -55.87 36.37
CA ALA A 519 36.52 -54.68 36.11
C ALA A 519 37.24 -53.55 35.35
N LEU A 520 38.58 -53.53 35.34
CA LEU A 520 39.35 -52.64 34.44
C LEU A 520 39.49 -53.22 33.03
N GLY A 521 39.43 -54.54 32.86
CA GLY A 521 39.35 -55.21 31.56
C GLY A 521 38.02 -54.93 30.88
N GLU A 522 36.90 -55.15 31.58
CA GLU A 522 35.54 -54.86 31.09
C GLU A 522 35.41 -53.41 30.59
N ARG A 523 35.98 -52.45 31.33
CA ARG A 523 36.03 -51.03 30.94
C ARG A 523 36.97 -50.70 29.78
N VAL A 524 37.96 -51.54 29.50
CA VAL A 524 38.81 -51.39 28.30
C VAL A 524 38.09 -51.95 27.08
N ASP A 525 37.42 -53.11 27.21
CA ASP A 525 36.59 -53.69 26.15
C ASP A 525 35.44 -52.73 25.76
N GLU A 526 34.81 -52.07 26.73
CA GLU A 526 33.83 -50.99 26.53
C GLU A 526 34.42 -49.78 25.80
N GLN A 527 35.65 -49.35 26.14
CA GLN A 527 36.32 -48.25 25.46
C GLN A 527 36.78 -48.61 24.05
N GLU A 528 37.18 -49.86 23.78
CA GLU A 528 37.48 -50.31 22.41
C GLU A 528 36.22 -50.31 21.54
N ALA A 529 35.05 -50.71 22.06
CA ALA A 529 33.77 -50.62 21.35
C ALA A 529 33.30 -49.17 21.12
N SER A 530 33.48 -48.28 22.11
CA SER A 530 33.19 -46.85 21.96
C SER A 530 34.06 -46.19 20.87
N VAL A 531 35.34 -46.58 20.79
CA VAL A 531 36.24 -46.10 19.72
C VAL A 531 35.81 -46.65 18.35
N GLU A 532 35.41 -47.93 18.24
CA GLU A 532 34.89 -48.49 16.99
C GLU A 532 33.64 -47.73 16.50
N ASN A 533 32.69 -47.39 17.39
CA ASN A 533 31.55 -46.56 17.03
C ASN A 533 31.97 -45.17 16.50
N VAL A 534 32.84 -44.45 17.23
CA VAL A 534 33.33 -43.13 16.81
C VAL A 534 34.11 -43.17 15.49
N GLU A 535 34.82 -44.27 15.18
CA GLU A 535 35.46 -44.44 13.86
C GLU A 535 34.41 -44.59 12.72
N ASN A 536 33.26 -45.23 12.96
CA ASN A 536 32.15 -45.32 11.99
C ASN A 536 31.39 -43.99 11.84
N ASP A 537 31.18 -43.26 12.94
CA ASP A 537 30.54 -41.94 12.92
C ASP A 537 31.41 -40.93 12.14
N VAL A 538 32.73 -41.00 12.29
CA VAL A 538 33.69 -40.19 11.52
C VAL A 538 33.70 -40.56 10.03
N GLU A 539 33.56 -41.83 9.65
CA GLU A 539 33.40 -42.23 8.24
C GLU A 539 32.08 -41.69 7.65
N THR A 540 31.00 -41.70 8.43
CA THR A 540 29.69 -41.12 8.03
C THR A 540 29.77 -39.60 7.85
N ILE A 541 30.45 -38.90 8.76
CA ILE A 541 30.66 -37.44 8.67
C ILE A 541 31.53 -37.06 7.45
N ASP A 542 32.49 -37.89 7.04
CA ASP A 542 33.28 -37.65 5.81
C ASP A 542 32.39 -37.77 4.56
N GLU A 543 31.47 -38.74 4.51
CA GLU A 543 30.47 -38.87 3.43
C GLU A 543 29.50 -37.68 3.39
N ASP A 544 28.99 -37.22 4.54
CA ASP A 544 28.11 -36.04 4.63
C ASP A 544 28.82 -34.73 4.25
N VAL A 545 30.11 -34.58 4.61
CA VAL A 545 30.92 -33.42 4.21
C VAL A 545 31.17 -33.39 2.70
N ASP A 546 31.45 -34.54 2.07
CA ASP A 546 31.55 -34.64 0.59
C ASP A 546 30.19 -34.33 -0.08
N ALA A 547 29.06 -34.75 0.53
CA ALA A 547 27.72 -34.44 0.05
C ALA A 547 27.38 -32.94 0.15
N ILE A 548 27.72 -32.29 1.27
CA ILE A 548 27.59 -30.83 1.46
C ILE A 548 28.51 -30.07 0.48
N GLY A 549 29.71 -30.57 0.21
CA GLY A 549 30.57 -30.02 -0.85
C GLY A 549 29.86 -29.99 -2.21
N GLY A 550 29.17 -31.07 -2.57
CA GLY A 550 28.37 -31.15 -3.80
C GLY A 550 27.14 -30.22 -3.85
N THR A 551 26.49 -29.95 -2.72
CA THR A 551 25.38 -28.96 -2.70
C THR A 551 25.89 -27.53 -2.80
N VAL A 552 27.04 -27.22 -2.18
CA VAL A 552 27.70 -25.91 -2.32
C VAL A 552 28.11 -25.65 -3.77
N GLU A 553 28.75 -26.60 -4.47
CA GLU A 553 29.08 -26.45 -5.90
C GLU A 553 27.81 -26.18 -6.75
N SER A 554 26.69 -26.83 -6.45
CA SER A 554 25.42 -26.58 -7.14
C SER A 554 24.84 -25.20 -6.88
N ILE A 555 24.98 -24.68 -5.65
CA ILE A 555 24.52 -23.33 -5.28
C ILE A 555 25.40 -22.26 -5.94
N GLU A 556 26.71 -22.47 -6.07
CA GLU A 556 27.60 -21.55 -6.81
C GLU A 556 27.20 -21.43 -8.29
N ASP A 557 26.86 -22.54 -8.96
CA ASP A 557 26.37 -22.55 -10.35
C ASP A 557 24.99 -21.85 -10.50
N GLU A 558 24.08 -22.01 -9.53
CA GLU A 558 22.79 -21.31 -9.52
C GLU A 558 22.94 -19.80 -9.26
N VAL A 559 23.81 -19.38 -8.34
CA VAL A 559 24.13 -17.97 -8.07
C VAL A 559 24.79 -17.31 -9.28
N ALA A 560 25.70 -18.01 -9.97
CA ALA A 560 26.30 -17.52 -11.21
C ALA A 560 25.24 -17.34 -12.32
N THR A 561 24.29 -18.28 -12.43
CA THR A 561 23.15 -18.18 -13.35
C THR A 561 22.24 -17.00 -12.99
N LEU A 562 22.00 -16.77 -11.70
CA LEU A 562 21.17 -15.66 -11.21
C LEU A 562 21.78 -14.30 -11.61
N ASP A 563 23.09 -14.10 -11.45
CA ASP A 563 23.76 -12.84 -11.83
C ASP A 563 23.61 -12.54 -13.34
N GLU A 564 23.75 -13.54 -14.23
CA GLU A 564 23.47 -13.37 -15.66
C GLU A 564 22.02 -12.92 -15.94
N THR A 565 21.04 -13.43 -15.18
CA THR A 565 19.65 -12.99 -15.32
C THR A 565 19.43 -11.57 -14.80
N VAL A 566 20.08 -11.18 -13.70
CA VAL A 566 19.96 -9.84 -13.11
C VAL A 566 20.62 -8.80 -14.02
N GLU A 567 21.79 -9.06 -14.60
CA GLU A 567 22.38 -8.20 -15.64
C GLU A 567 21.48 -8.10 -16.89
N THR A 568 20.82 -9.20 -17.28
CA THR A 568 19.83 -9.18 -18.36
C THR A 568 18.61 -8.31 -18.03
N VAL A 569 18.15 -8.31 -16.77
CA VAL A 569 17.06 -7.44 -16.29
C VAL A 569 17.50 -5.98 -16.24
N ARG A 570 18.68 -5.68 -15.67
CA ARG A 570 19.27 -4.32 -15.64
C ARG A 570 19.38 -3.73 -17.05
N GLY A 571 19.87 -4.50 -18.01
CA GLY A 571 19.93 -4.10 -19.42
C GLY A 571 18.57 -3.80 -20.05
N ARG A 572 17.54 -4.60 -19.75
CA ARG A 572 16.16 -4.33 -20.21
C ARG A 572 15.56 -3.08 -19.57
N THR A 573 15.77 -2.87 -18.27
CA THR A 573 15.29 -1.68 -17.57
C THR A 573 15.95 -0.40 -18.09
N ALA A 574 17.26 -0.45 -18.40
CA ALA A 574 17.96 0.67 -19.04
C ALA A 574 17.34 1.01 -20.40
N SER A 575 17.18 0.03 -21.30
CA SER A 575 16.57 0.28 -22.62
C SER A 575 15.09 0.69 -22.54
N LEU A 576 14.33 0.25 -21.54
CA LEU A 576 12.97 0.72 -21.31
C LEU A 576 12.94 2.17 -20.80
N SER A 577 13.95 2.61 -20.04
CA SER A 577 14.13 4.02 -19.68
C SER A 577 14.48 4.86 -20.91
N ASP A 578 15.42 4.40 -21.74
CA ASP A 578 15.78 5.06 -23.00
C ASP A 578 14.55 5.20 -23.93
N ASP A 579 13.77 4.13 -24.12
CA ASP A 579 12.52 4.14 -24.92
C ASP A 579 11.45 5.09 -24.33
N LEU A 580 11.39 5.26 -23.01
CA LEU A 580 10.46 6.18 -22.34
C LEU A 580 10.87 7.65 -22.49
N ASP A 581 12.17 7.95 -22.38
CA ASP A 581 12.70 9.30 -22.60
C ASP A 581 12.57 9.70 -24.08
N ASP A 582 12.92 8.81 -25.03
CA ASP A 582 12.72 9.04 -26.47
C ASP A 582 11.22 9.27 -26.81
N LEU A 583 10.29 8.60 -26.11
CA LEU A 583 8.85 8.81 -26.26
C LEU A 583 8.35 10.11 -25.61
N ALA A 584 8.99 10.57 -24.53
CA ALA A 584 8.67 11.84 -23.86
C ALA A 584 9.13 13.06 -24.69
N ASP A 585 10.34 12.97 -25.26
CA ASP A 585 10.92 13.99 -26.16
C ASP A 585 10.38 13.87 -27.61
N ALA A 586 9.66 12.80 -27.94
CA ALA A 586 9.09 12.58 -29.28
C ALA A 586 8.25 13.78 -29.75
N ALA A 587 8.71 14.43 -30.81
CA ALA A 587 8.06 15.61 -31.39
C ALA A 587 6.57 15.41 -31.73
N ALA A 588 6.12 14.17 -31.97
CA ALA A 588 4.71 13.84 -32.18
C ALA A 588 3.83 14.08 -30.94
N VAL A 589 4.35 13.91 -29.72
CA VAL A 589 3.62 14.20 -28.47
C VAL A 589 3.52 15.72 -28.27
N ALA A 590 4.56 16.48 -28.65
CA ALA A 590 4.52 17.94 -28.68
C ALA A 590 3.57 18.48 -29.77
N GLU A 591 3.56 17.87 -30.95
CA GLU A 591 2.65 18.22 -32.06
C GLU A 591 1.20 17.92 -31.68
N LEU A 592 0.90 16.74 -31.10
CA LEU A 592 -0.45 16.42 -30.58
C LEU A 592 -0.94 17.42 -29.51
N ARG A 593 -0.04 17.90 -28.64
CA ARG A 593 -0.37 18.97 -27.66
C ARG A 593 -0.65 20.31 -28.36
N SER A 594 0.07 20.64 -29.43
CA SER A 594 -0.15 21.84 -30.25
C SER A 594 -1.44 21.78 -31.05
N ASP A 595 -1.75 20.62 -31.65
CA ASP A 595 -2.99 20.36 -32.37
C ASP A 595 -4.19 20.42 -31.42
N LEU A 596 -4.10 19.83 -30.22
CA LEU A 596 -5.15 19.92 -29.22
C LEU A 596 -5.43 21.36 -28.78
N ALA A 597 -4.39 22.17 -28.55
CA ALA A 597 -4.53 23.59 -28.24
C ALA A 597 -5.17 24.37 -29.42
N THR A 598 -4.80 24.04 -30.65
CA THR A 598 -5.37 24.64 -31.87
C THR A 598 -6.83 24.24 -32.08
N VAL A 599 -7.20 23.00 -31.75
CA VAL A 599 -8.58 22.52 -31.76
C VAL A 599 -9.41 23.21 -30.67
N SER A 600 -8.86 23.39 -29.46
CA SER A 600 -9.53 24.13 -28.39
C SER A 600 -9.87 25.56 -28.82
N ALA A 601 -8.87 26.32 -29.28
CA ALA A 601 -9.07 27.70 -29.72
C ALA A 601 -10.13 27.80 -30.83
N ARG A 602 -10.21 26.81 -31.73
CA ARG A 602 -11.24 26.73 -32.78
C ARG A 602 -12.62 26.26 -32.31
N VAL A 603 -12.73 25.67 -31.12
CA VAL A 603 -14.01 25.43 -30.46
C VAL A 603 -14.47 26.69 -29.75
N ASP A 604 -13.54 27.45 -29.17
CA ASP A 604 -13.81 28.77 -28.58
C ASP A 604 -14.27 29.76 -29.69
N ASP A 605 -13.53 29.89 -30.80
CA ASP A 605 -13.91 30.69 -31.98
C ASP A 605 -15.34 30.37 -32.50
N VAL A 606 -15.70 29.08 -32.49
CA VAL A 606 -17.02 28.59 -32.97
C VAL A 606 -18.13 28.78 -31.94
N ALA A 607 -17.81 28.87 -30.65
CA ALA A 607 -18.77 29.28 -29.64
C ALA A 607 -19.11 30.78 -29.80
N ASP A 608 -18.10 31.63 -29.99
CA ASP A 608 -18.29 33.07 -30.28
C ASP A 608 -19.10 33.28 -31.58
N GLU A 609 -18.82 32.54 -32.67
CA GLU A 609 -19.63 32.58 -33.91
C GLU A 609 -21.09 32.12 -33.71
N VAL A 610 -21.35 31.21 -32.76
CA VAL A 610 -22.71 30.72 -32.46
C VAL A 610 -23.49 31.73 -31.61
N ASP A 611 -22.83 32.40 -30.67
CA ASP A 611 -23.45 33.46 -29.85
C ASP A 611 -23.71 34.72 -30.71
N GLU A 612 -22.78 35.15 -31.59
CA GLU A 612 -23.06 36.23 -32.57
C GLU A 612 -24.24 35.87 -33.49
N LEU A 613 -24.32 34.63 -33.98
CA LEU A 613 -25.42 34.18 -34.83
C LEU A 613 -26.77 34.06 -34.07
N ALA A 614 -26.74 33.88 -32.75
CA ALA A 614 -27.95 33.90 -31.92
C ALA A 614 -28.50 35.33 -31.77
N ASP A 615 -27.63 36.30 -31.49
CA ASP A 615 -27.99 37.73 -31.45
C ASP A 615 -28.53 38.21 -32.81
N ASP A 616 -27.88 37.83 -33.93
CA ASP A 616 -28.31 38.15 -35.31
C ASP A 616 -29.72 37.59 -35.63
N VAL A 617 -30.09 36.45 -35.03
CA VAL A 617 -31.43 35.83 -35.18
C VAL A 617 -32.47 36.53 -34.31
N ASP A 618 -32.14 36.87 -33.06
CA ASP A 618 -33.05 37.60 -32.16
C ASP A 618 -33.36 39.01 -32.71
N ASP A 619 -32.36 39.72 -33.26
CA ASP A 619 -32.59 41.01 -33.95
C ASP A 619 -33.49 40.83 -35.20
N ALA A 620 -33.28 39.76 -35.98
CA ALA A 620 -34.08 39.48 -37.18
C ALA A 620 -35.55 39.12 -36.89
N GLU A 621 -35.86 38.43 -35.79
CA GLU A 621 -37.26 38.19 -35.37
C GLU A 621 -37.95 39.50 -34.91
N ASN A 622 -37.18 40.48 -34.45
CA ASN A 622 -37.66 41.75 -33.86
C ASN A 622 -37.58 42.96 -34.81
N ASP A 623 -37.38 42.78 -36.13
CA ASP A 623 -37.39 43.89 -37.10
C ASP A 623 -38.79 44.57 -37.17
N ASP A 624 -38.92 45.68 -36.45
CA ASP A 624 -40.08 46.57 -36.43
C ASP A 624 -40.24 47.36 -37.74
N ALA A 625 -39.16 47.63 -38.49
CA ALA A 625 -39.23 48.35 -39.76
C ALA A 625 -39.81 47.47 -40.88
N LEU A 626 -39.55 46.16 -40.84
CA LEU A 626 -40.23 45.18 -41.70
C LEU A 626 -41.71 45.07 -41.35
N ARG A 627 -42.07 45.11 -40.05
CA ARG A 627 -43.47 45.15 -39.59
C ARG A 627 -44.19 46.42 -40.05
N GLU A 628 -43.63 47.59 -39.81
CA GLU A 628 -44.16 48.88 -40.28
C GLU A 628 -44.34 48.87 -41.82
N SER A 629 -43.36 48.34 -42.57
CA SER A 629 -43.45 48.21 -44.03
C SER A 629 -44.60 47.30 -44.50
N VAL A 630 -45.00 46.30 -43.71
CA VAL A 630 -46.14 45.41 -44.00
C VAL A 630 -47.47 46.08 -43.65
N GLU A 631 -47.55 46.83 -42.54
CA GLU A 631 -48.75 47.60 -42.17
C GLU A 631 -49.00 48.75 -43.18
N ASP A 632 -47.95 49.41 -43.65
CA ASP A 632 -48.00 50.44 -44.69
C ASP A 632 -48.39 49.83 -46.05
N ALA A 633 -47.92 48.61 -46.37
CA ALA A 633 -48.34 47.87 -47.56
C ALA A 633 -49.83 47.45 -47.51
N ALA A 634 -50.32 47.00 -46.35
CA ALA A 634 -51.74 46.69 -46.14
C ALA A 634 -52.62 47.94 -46.28
N SER A 635 -52.26 49.04 -45.60
CA SER A 635 -52.96 50.33 -45.69
C SER A 635 -53.03 50.87 -47.13
N ARG A 636 -51.99 50.62 -47.93
CA ARG A 636 -51.96 50.95 -49.36
C ARG A 636 -52.80 50.01 -50.23
N LEU A 637 -53.05 48.78 -49.79
CA LEU A 637 -53.90 47.80 -50.47
C LEU A 637 -55.38 48.14 -50.25
N ASP A 638 -55.79 48.43 -49.00
CA ASP A 638 -57.12 48.96 -48.67
C ASP A 638 -57.46 50.21 -49.51
N ALA A 639 -56.50 51.13 -49.65
CA ALA A 639 -56.62 52.34 -50.46
C ALA A 639 -56.62 52.09 -51.98
N VAL A 640 -56.22 50.89 -52.43
CA VAL A 640 -56.40 50.44 -53.82
C VAL A 640 -57.76 49.78 -54.01
N GLU A 641 -58.24 48.98 -53.06
CA GLU A 641 -59.58 48.36 -53.10
C GLU A 641 -60.68 49.42 -53.16
N GLY A 642 -60.67 50.43 -52.27
CA GLY A 642 -61.64 51.52 -52.32
C GLY A 642 -61.60 52.36 -53.61
N ARG A 643 -60.47 52.34 -54.35
CA ARG A 643 -60.35 52.95 -55.68
C ARG A 643 -60.81 52.03 -56.82
N VAL A 644 -60.83 50.72 -56.60
CA VAL A 644 -61.49 49.77 -57.50
C VAL A 644 -63.00 49.91 -57.35
N ASP A 645 -63.52 50.06 -56.13
CA ASP A 645 -64.95 50.33 -55.90
C ASP A 645 -65.42 51.63 -56.57
N GLU A 646 -64.70 52.74 -56.42
CA GLU A 646 -65.00 54.01 -57.14
C GLU A 646 -64.97 53.83 -58.68
N LEU A 647 -64.09 52.97 -59.19
CA LEU A 647 -64.04 52.63 -60.61
C LEU A 647 -65.21 51.73 -61.05
N ILE A 648 -65.75 50.88 -60.16
CA ILE A 648 -66.94 50.05 -60.41
C ILE A 648 -68.17 50.95 -60.48
N GLU A 649 -68.43 51.79 -59.47
CA GLU A 649 -69.55 52.76 -59.48
C GLU A 649 -69.52 53.64 -60.73
N ARG A 650 -68.33 54.10 -61.13
CA ARG A 650 -68.13 54.90 -62.34
C ARG A 650 -68.29 54.11 -63.64
N THR A 651 -68.08 52.80 -63.63
CA THR A 651 -68.32 51.93 -64.78
C THR A 651 -69.81 51.63 -64.93
N ASP A 652 -70.52 51.37 -63.83
CA ASP A 652 -71.97 51.17 -63.83
C ASP A 652 -72.69 52.45 -64.30
N GLY A 653 -72.31 53.62 -63.75
CA GLY A 653 -72.79 54.93 -64.21
C GLY A 653 -72.31 55.35 -65.61
N LEU A 654 -71.43 54.56 -66.25
CA LEU A 654 -71.14 54.65 -67.69
C LEU A 654 -72.01 53.69 -68.51
N ALA A 655 -72.39 52.53 -67.96
CA ALA A 655 -73.35 51.61 -68.59
C ALA A 655 -74.74 52.23 -68.69
N GLU A 656 -75.28 52.83 -67.61
CA GLU A 656 -76.56 53.57 -67.62
C GLU A 656 -76.58 54.68 -68.70
N ARG A 657 -75.42 55.26 -69.01
CA ARG A 657 -75.25 56.29 -70.04
C ARG A 657 -75.03 55.75 -71.45
N VAL A 658 -74.71 54.47 -71.59
CA VAL A 658 -74.79 53.75 -72.87
C VAL A 658 -76.24 53.37 -73.13
N ASP A 659 -76.99 52.94 -72.10
CA ASP A 659 -78.42 52.64 -72.22
C ASP A 659 -79.23 53.90 -72.64
N ASP A 660 -79.02 55.08 -72.03
CA ASP A 660 -79.59 56.38 -72.48
C ASP A 660 -79.22 56.71 -73.94
N HIS A 661 -78.00 56.35 -74.35
CA HIS A 661 -77.54 56.60 -75.71
C HIS A 661 -78.20 55.64 -76.73
N ASP A 662 -78.43 54.38 -76.37
CA ASP A 662 -79.12 53.41 -77.22
C ASP A 662 -80.62 53.72 -77.34
N GLU A 663 -81.31 54.09 -76.25
CA GLU A 663 -82.70 54.61 -76.32
C GLU A 663 -82.81 55.84 -77.26
N ARG A 664 -81.78 56.69 -77.28
CA ARG A 664 -81.69 57.87 -78.15
C ARG A 664 -81.24 57.54 -79.58
N ILE A 665 -80.70 56.35 -79.84
CA ILE A 665 -80.42 55.83 -81.19
C ILE A 665 -81.69 55.19 -81.77
N ASP A 666 -82.46 54.45 -80.97
CA ASP A 666 -83.78 53.94 -81.37
C ASP A 666 -84.73 55.10 -81.76
N ALA A 667 -84.73 56.20 -80.99
CA ALA A 667 -85.46 57.42 -81.32
C ALA A 667 -84.98 58.15 -82.60
N LEU A 668 -83.82 57.79 -83.16
CA LEU A 668 -83.40 58.22 -84.51
C LEU A 668 -83.87 57.25 -85.60
N GLY A 669 -84.15 55.98 -85.28
CA GLY A 669 -84.84 55.06 -86.17
C GLY A 669 -86.27 55.50 -86.49
N ASP A 670 -87.00 55.99 -85.48
CA ASP A 670 -88.31 56.64 -85.66
C ASP A 670 -88.23 57.85 -86.61
N LEU A 671 -87.10 58.59 -86.60
CA LEU A 671 -86.89 59.75 -87.46
C LEU A 671 -86.78 59.34 -88.94
N ASP A 672 -86.10 58.23 -89.26
CA ASP A 672 -86.03 57.69 -90.63
C ASP A 672 -87.42 57.34 -91.18
N GLU A 673 -88.34 56.83 -90.34
CA GLU A 673 -89.73 56.57 -90.77
C GLU A 673 -90.49 57.88 -91.08
N THR A 674 -90.18 58.98 -90.38
CA THR A 674 -90.69 60.32 -90.75
C THR A 674 -90.04 60.90 -92.01
N VAL A 675 -88.78 60.55 -92.30
CA VAL A 675 -88.08 60.96 -93.54
C VAL A 675 -88.70 60.25 -94.74
N ALA A 676 -88.95 58.94 -94.66
CA ALA A 676 -89.62 58.19 -95.74
C ALA A 676 -91.05 58.71 -96.01
N ALA A 677 -91.78 59.13 -94.97
CA ALA A 677 -93.06 59.81 -95.12
C ALA A 677 -92.91 61.19 -95.81
N LEU A 678 -91.83 61.92 -95.52
CA LEU A 678 -91.49 63.19 -96.18
C LEU A 678 -91.12 63.01 -97.65
N GLU A 679 -90.31 62.01 -98.00
CA GLU A 679 -89.98 61.64 -99.39
C GLU A 679 -91.26 61.37 -100.19
N THR A 680 -92.20 60.59 -99.62
CA THR A 680 -93.52 60.34 -100.23
C THR A 680 -94.32 61.64 -100.50
N THR A 681 -94.15 62.68 -99.67
CA THR A 681 -94.77 64.00 -99.93
C THR A 681 -94.00 64.86 -100.93
N VAL A 682 -92.71 64.58 -101.16
CA VAL A 682 -91.93 65.21 -102.23
C VAL A 682 -92.34 64.64 -103.59
N ASP A 683 -92.49 63.31 -103.71
CA ASP A 683 -93.01 62.65 -104.93
C ASP A 683 -94.37 63.23 -105.38
N ASP A 684 -95.32 63.42 -104.45
CA ASP A 684 -96.63 64.02 -104.74
C ASP A 684 -96.53 65.52 -105.14
N LEU A 685 -95.55 66.24 -104.61
CA LEU A 685 -95.28 67.63 -105.00
C LEU A 685 -94.62 67.73 -106.38
N GLU A 686 -93.70 66.83 -106.73
CA GLU A 686 -93.08 66.79 -108.07
C GLU A 686 -94.11 66.44 -109.15
N GLY A 687 -94.97 65.43 -108.93
CA GLY A 687 -96.08 65.11 -109.84
C GLY A 687 -97.11 66.25 -110.01
N ARG A 688 -97.15 67.20 -109.07
CA ARG A 688 -97.96 68.44 -109.17
C ARG A 688 -97.24 69.58 -109.88
N ILE A 689 -95.91 69.54 -109.99
CA ILE A 689 -95.10 70.49 -110.76
C ILE A 689 -95.15 70.12 -112.25
N ASP A 690 -94.97 68.85 -112.62
CA ASP A 690 -95.13 68.35 -114.00
C ASP A 690 -96.47 68.78 -114.64
N ALA A 691 -97.55 68.71 -113.85
CA ALA A 691 -98.89 69.11 -114.24
C ALA A 691 -99.05 70.63 -114.44
N ALA A 692 -98.23 71.44 -113.78
CA ALA A 692 -98.19 72.89 -113.93
C ALA A 692 -97.35 73.32 -115.14
N GLU A 693 -96.21 72.67 -115.39
CA GLU A 693 -95.37 72.92 -116.58
C GLU A 693 -96.10 72.52 -117.87
N SER A 694 -96.81 71.39 -117.85
CA SER A 694 -97.68 70.94 -118.97
C SER A 694 -98.81 71.92 -119.32
N ALA A 695 -99.19 72.82 -118.40
CA ALA A 695 -100.18 73.86 -118.64
C ALA A 695 -99.57 75.18 -119.17
N LEU A 696 -98.25 75.34 -119.09
CA LEU A 696 -97.51 76.54 -119.49
C LEU A 696 -97.07 76.49 -120.97
N ASP A 697 -96.64 75.32 -121.46
CA ASP A 697 -96.24 75.11 -122.87
C ASP A 697 -97.40 75.24 -123.87
N GLY A 698 -98.66 75.29 -123.40
CA GLY A 698 -99.85 75.36 -124.24
C GLY A 698 -100.26 76.75 -124.74
N ALA A 699 -99.57 77.83 -124.35
CA ALA A 699 -100.12 79.19 -124.48
C ALA A 699 -99.12 80.32 -124.77
N ALA A 700 -98.69 80.47 -126.03
CA ALA A 700 -98.83 81.72 -126.81
C ALA A 700 -98.09 81.67 -128.16
N ASP A 701 -98.84 81.39 -129.24
CA ASP A 701 -98.46 81.80 -130.59
C ASP A 701 -99.14 83.14 -130.96
N ALA A 702 -98.69 83.74 -132.06
CA ALA A 702 -98.84 85.17 -132.41
C ALA A 702 -100.27 85.81 -132.51
N GLU A 703 -100.24 87.13 -132.73
CA GLU A 703 -101.21 87.89 -133.57
C GLU A 703 -102.55 88.38 -132.96
N ALA A 704 -102.60 88.66 -131.65
CA ALA A 704 -103.66 89.50 -131.05
C ALA A 704 -103.49 91.03 -131.33
N LEU A 705 -103.03 91.41 -132.52
CA LEU A 705 -102.50 92.75 -132.85
C LEU A 705 -103.61 93.77 -133.27
N ALA A 706 -104.76 93.72 -132.60
CA ALA A 706 -105.96 94.49 -132.95
C ALA A 706 -106.34 95.56 -131.92
N ALA A 707 -106.37 95.24 -130.61
CA ALA A 707 -106.87 96.15 -129.57
C ALA A 707 -106.00 97.41 -129.39
N VAL A 708 -104.67 97.26 -129.44
CA VAL A 708 -103.70 98.36 -129.26
C VAL A 708 -103.79 99.45 -130.36
N ARG A 709 -104.59 99.24 -131.41
CA ARG A 709 -104.94 100.29 -132.38
C ARG A 709 -106.06 101.23 -131.92
N GLU A 710 -106.84 100.85 -130.91
CA GLU A 710 -107.84 101.71 -130.27
C GLU A 710 -107.19 102.60 -129.20
N ASP A 711 -106.23 102.06 -128.44
CA ASP A 711 -105.37 102.81 -127.51
C ASP A 711 -104.53 103.93 -128.19
N LEU A 712 -104.31 103.82 -129.51
CA LEU A 712 -103.70 104.85 -130.35
C LEU A 712 -104.56 106.14 -130.49
N GLY A 713 -105.81 106.09 -130.02
CA GLY A 713 -106.73 107.23 -129.93
C GLY A 713 -106.50 108.10 -128.70
N ALA A 714 -106.56 107.51 -127.50
CA ALA A 714 -106.54 108.26 -126.23
C ALA A 714 -105.23 109.03 -126.01
N VAL A 715 -104.08 108.38 -126.22
CA VAL A 715 -102.74 109.00 -126.04
C VAL A 715 -102.49 110.15 -127.03
N ARG A 716 -103.34 110.31 -128.05
CA ARG A 716 -103.32 111.48 -128.96
C ARG A 716 -104.02 112.72 -128.40
N GLU A 717 -104.92 112.55 -127.45
CA GLU A 717 -105.61 113.66 -126.76
C GLU A 717 -104.72 114.20 -125.63
N ASP A 718 -103.99 113.32 -124.93
CA ASP A 718 -102.92 113.68 -123.97
C ASP A 718 -101.80 114.55 -124.60
N VAL A 719 -101.52 114.34 -125.89
CA VAL A 719 -100.49 115.09 -126.64
C VAL A 719 -100.83 116.59 -126.80
N ASP A 720 -102.10 116.97 -126.83
CA ASP A 720 -102.50 118.39 -126.86
C ASP A 720 -102.62 119.00 -125.45
N ALA A 721 -102.85 118.19 -124.41
CA ALA A 721 -102.82 118.64 -123.01
C ALA A 721 -101.41 119.03 -122.57
N VAL A 722 -100.43 118.13 -122.71
CA VAL A 722 -99.01 118.38 -122.31
C VAL A 722 -98.40 119.55 -123.06
N ARG A 723 -98.87 119.83 -124.29
CA ARG A 723 -98.46 120.99 -125.07
C ARG A 723 -98.82 122.31 -124.38
N THR A 724 -100.01 122.37 -123.78
CA THR A 724 -100.49 123.54 -123.03
C THR A 724 -99.68 123.79 -121.75
N ASP A 725 -99.18 122.73 -121.11
CA ASP A 725 -98.30 122.85 -119.93
C ASP A 725 -96.90 123.38 -120.28
N VAL A 726 -96.34 123.00 -121.44
CA VAL A 726 -95.03 123.51 -121.90
C VAL A 726 -95.09 124.99 -122.25
N ASP A 727 -96.16 125.45 -122.89
CA ASP A 727 -96.43 126.88 -123.14
C ASP A 727 -96.64 127.66 -121.81
N GLY A 728 -96.91 126.97 -120.69
CA GLY A 728 -96.90 127.54 -119.33
C GLY A 728 -95.50 127.64 -118.70
N VAL A 729 -94.55 126.78 -119.10
CA VAL A 729 -93.15 126.80 -118.63
C VAL A 729 -92.33 127.89 -119.33
N GLU A 730 -92.74 128.30 -120.55
CA GLU A 730 -92.23 129.48 -121.26
C GLU A 730 -92.10 130.71 -120.33
N ALA A 731 -93.15 130.97 -119.53
CA ALA A 731 -93.28 132.15 -118.69
C ALA A 731 -92.51 132.15 -117.35
N THR A 732 -91.74 131.10 -117.00
CA THR A 732 -91.04 131.02 -115.70
C THR A 732 -89.52 130.97 -115.75
N ALA A 733 -88.91 130.60 -116.88
CA ALA A 733 -87.45 130.60 -117.03
C ALA A 733 -86.87 131.94 -117.54
N GLU A 734 -87.69 132.76 -118.19
CA GLU A 734 -87.35 134.12 -118.66
C GLU A 734 -87.03 135.10 -117.51
N SER A 735 -87.35 134.73 -116.26
CA SER A 735 -87.38 135.65 -115.11
C SER A 735 -86.06 135.84 -114.34
N ALA A 736 -85.04 134.99 -114.50
CA ALA A 736 -84.01 134.83 -113.45
C ALA A 736 -82.58 134.42 -113.90
N ARG A 737 -82.22 134.67 -115.17
CA ARG A 737 -80.80 134.75 -115.63
C ARG A 737 -80.60 135.82 -116.73
N ASP A 738 -81.60 136.63 -117.05
CA ASP A 738 -81.85 137.92 -116.36
C ASP A 738 -81.26 138.11 -114.95
N ASP A 739 -80.88 139.34 -114.64
CA ASP A 739 -79.96 139.72 -113.55
C ASP A 739 -78.50 139.23 -113.68
N ALA A 740 -77.61 140.20 -113.43
CA ALA A 740 -76.35 140.02 -112.71
C ALA A 740 -75.27 139.06 -113.23
N SER A 741 -75.38 138.43 -114.41
CA SER A 741 -74.19 138.05 -115.21
C SER A 741 -73.64 139.24 -116.02
N GLU A 742 -73.52 140.37 -115.33
CA GLU A 742 -72.43 141.33 -115.48
C GLU A 742 -72.40 142.18 -116.76
N ALA A 743 -72.81 143.46 -116.74
CA ALA A 743 -72.99 144.39 -115.61
C ALA A 743 -71.74 144.62 -114.72
N ARG A 744 -70.61 143.93 -115.00
CA ARG A 744 -69.28 144.16 -114.41
C ARG A 744 -68.14 144.23 -115.42
N GLU A 745 -68.28 143.64 -116.61
CA GLU A 745 -67.44 144.00 -117.77
C GLU A 745 -67.98 145.26 -118.49
N THR A 746 -69.16 145.72 -118.07
CA THR A 746 -69.48 147.15 -118.10
C THR A 746 -68.39 147.95 -117.36
N ALA A 747 -67.93 149.04 -117.96
CA ALA A 747 -67.05 150.04 -117.33
C ALA A 747 -65.59 149.63 -117.02
N SER A 748 -65.08 148.50 -117.55
CA SER A 748 -63.64 148.26 -117.72
C SER A 748 -63.12 149.00 -118.96
N GLU A 749 -63.23 148.41 -120.15
CA GLU A 749 -62.61 148.90 -121.39
C GLU A 749 -63.17 150.26 -121.86
N ALA A 750 -64.42 150.57 -121.49
CA ALA A 750 -65.04 151.88 -121.71
C ALA A 750 -64.36 153.04 -120.95
N ARG A 751 -63.35 152.77 -120.11
CA ARG A 751 -62.46 153.79 -119.51
C ARG A 751 -61.14 153.97 -120.25
N GLU A 752 -60.67 152.96 -120.98
CA GLU A 752 -59.27 152.91 -121.42
C GLU A 752 -59.09 153.49 -122.83
N ALA A 753 -59.85 153.00 -123.82
CA ALA A 753 -59.76 153.52 -125.20
C ALA A 753 -60.17 154.99 -125.33
N THR A 754 -61.05 155.48 -124.44
CA THR A 754 -61.43 156.91 -124.38
C THR A 754 -60.23 157.80 -124.02
N SER A 755 -59.25 157.30 -123.26
CA SER A 755 -58.02 158.06 -122.98
C SER A 755 -57.06 158.14 -124.19
N SER A 756 -57.09 157.15 -125.08
CA SER A 756 -56.36 157.21 -126.36
C SER A 756 -56.92 158.27 -127.30
N LEU A 757 -58.20 158.62 -127.16
CA LEU A 757 -58.86 159.63 -127.97
C LEU A 757 -58.38 161.05 -127.62
N ASP A 758 -58.02 161.31 -126.35
CA ASP A 758 -57.46 162.60 -125.93
C ASP A 758 -56.02 162.82 -126.42
N ALA A 759 -55.23 161.76 -126.60
CA ALA A 759 -53.81 161.86 -126.94
C ALA A 759 -53.52 162.25 -128.41
N GLU A 760 -54.10 161.58 -129.40
CA GLU A 760 -53.81 161.91 -130.81
C GLU A 760 -54.48 163.21 -131.28
N ILE A 761 -55.49 163.72 -130.57
CA ILE A 761 -56.05 165.07 -130.78
C ILE A 761 -55.02 166.17 -130.42
N GLU A 762 -54.00 165.87 -129.62
CA GLU A 762 -52.86 166.75 -129.39
C GLU A 762 -51.87 166.68 -130.57
N ASN A 763 -51.60 165.47 -131.09
CA ASN A 763 -50.71 165.23 -132.24
C ASN A 763 -51.20 165.90 -133.55
N VAL A 764 -52.51 166.14 -133.70
CA VAL A 764 -53.11 166.93 -134.80
C VAL A 764 -52.62 168.39 -134.85
N ARG A 765 -52.03 168.94 -133.77
CA ARG A 765 -51.68 170.38 -133.70
C ARG A 765 -50.26 170.74 -134.14
N ASP A 766 -49.26 169.91 -133.87
CA ASP A 766 -47.86 170.34 -133.99
C ASP A 766 -47.29 170.26 -135.42
N LEU A 767 -47.67 169.26 -136.22
CA LEU A 767 -47.04 169.03 -137.52
C LEU A 767 -47.63 169.88 -138.67
N ALA A 768 -48.65 170.70 -138.40
CA ALA A 768 -49.15 171.72 -139.33
C ALA A 768 -48.31 173.02 -139.32
N ALA A 769 -47.30 173.14 -138.44
CA ALA A 769 -46.63 174.40 -138.12
C ALA A 769 -45.26 174.63 -138.82
N ALA A 770 -44.76 173.68 -139.60
CA ALA A 770 -43.53 173.82 -140.40
C ALA A 770 -43.87 173.65 -141.90
N ALA A 771 -44.25 174.73 -142.60
CA ALA A 771 -43.37 175.77 -143.14
C ALA A 771 -42.30 175.18 -144.11
N ASP A 772 -42.40 175.34 -145.43
CA ASP A 772 -42.45 176.59 -146.20
C ASP A 772 -41.13 177.40 -146.18
N ASP A 773 -39.99 176.71 -146.27
CA ASP A 773 -38.69 177.36 -146.55
C ASP A 773 -37.69 176.39 -147.25
N ARG A 774 -37.30 176.76 -148.49
CA ARG A 774 -36.39 176.05 -149.46
C ARG A 774 -36.97 174.77 -150.09
N ALA A 775 -37.16 174.61 -151.41
CA ALA A 775 -36.62 175.14 -152.68
C ALA A 775 -35.60 174.21 -153.39
N GLU A 776 -36.03 173.72 -154.56
CA GLU A 776 -35.23 173.21 -155.70
C GLU A 776 -34.37 171.93 -155.52
N PRO A 777 -34.03 171.23 -156.63
CA PRO A 777 -34.87 170.85 -157.78
C PRO A 777 -34.68 169.35 -158.14
N ARG A 778 -35.06 168.98 -159.38
CA ARG A 778 -34.92 167.68 -160.09
C ARG A 778 -36.18 166.81 -160.06
N ASP A 779 -36.66 166.26 -161.18
CA ASP A 779 -36.03 165.80 -162.43
C ASP A 779 -35.00 164.68 -162.27
N ASP A 780 -35.47 163.43 -162.11
CA ASP A 780 -35.33 162.50 -163.24
C ASP A 780 -36.30 161.30 -163.10
N ALA A 781 -36.14 160.31 -163.97
CA ALA A 781 -37.00 159.12 -164.04
C ALA A 781 -36.98 158.19 -162.80
N GLU A 782 -37.92 157.25 -162.80
CA GLU A 782 -37.90 155.95 -162.09
C GLU A 782 -38.29 155.84 -160.58
N LEU A 783 -39.48 155.25 -160.37
CA LEU A 783 -39.84 154.16 -159.40
C LEU A 783 -40.69 154.43 -158.12
N ARG A 784 -41.87 153.78 -158.13
CA ARG A 784 -42.55 152.99 -157.07
C ARG A 784 -43.24 153.62 -155.83
N GLU A 785 -44.40 152.99 -155.56
CA GLU A 785 -44.96 152.53 -154.27
C GLU A 785 -46.08 153.29 -153.49
N ILE A 786 -47.24 152.60 -153.41
CA ILE A 786 -48.30 152.58 -152.39
C ILE A 786 -48.64 153.88 -151.62
N ALA A 787 -49.64 154.61 -152.13
CA ALA A 787 -50.56 155.45 -151.35
C ALA A 787 -51.83 155.76 -152.16
N ALA A 788 -52.98 156.00 -151.49
CA ALA A 788 -53.96 157.06 -151.83
C ALA A 788 -55.29 156.90 -151.06
N GLU A 789 -55.52 157.76 -150.06
CA GLU A 789 -56.81 158.47 -149.97
C GLU A 789 -56.52 159.95 -150.21
N GLU A 790 -57.04 160.51 -151.31
CA GLU A 790 -57.27 161.96 -151.40
C GLU A 790 -58.23 162.35 -152.54
N ALA A 791 -58.68 163.60 -152.51
CA ALA A 791 -59.22 164.38 -153.63
C ALA A 791 -60.50 163.89 -154.36
N ARG A 792 -61.64 164.40 -153.89
CA ARG A 792 -62.74 164.96 -154.72
C ARG A 792 -63.32 164.08 -155.87
N ARG A 793 -64.24 163.14 -155.57
CA ARG A 793 -65.28 162.76 -156.55
C ARG A 793 -66.54 162.09 -155.95
N ARG A 794 -67.71 162.69 -156.24
CA ARG A 794 -69.11 162.17 -156.07
C ARG A 794 -69.57 162.00 -154.61
N VAL A 795 -70.70 162.52 -154.10
CA VAL A 795 -71.95 163.16 -154.60
C VAL A 795 -73.07 162.19 -155.01
N LEU A 796 -74.28 162.47 -154.47
CA LEU A 796 -75.62 161.85 -154.59
C LEU A 796 -75.95 160.64 -153.70
N ALA A 797 -77.14 160.52 -153.08
CA ALA A 797 -78.18 161.53 -152.74
C ALA A 797 -79.28 160.94 -151.82
N PRO A 798 -79.62 161.58 -150.68
CA PRO A 798 -80.84 161.26 -149.93
C PRO A 798 -81.89 162.40 -149.90
N VAL A 799 -83.18 162.27 -150.26
CA VAL A 799 -83.77 161.80 -151.53
C VAL A 799 -83.71 160.27 -151.83
N ALA A 800 -83.29 159.47 -150.84
CA ALA A 800 -83.18 157.99 -150.76
C ALA A 800 -82.23 157.58 -149.59
N GLY A 801 -82.70 156.90 -148.52
CA GLY A 801 -81.83 156.06 -147.64
C GLY A 801 -81.99 156.06 -146.07
N ALA A 802 -82.29 154.87 -145.52
CA ALA A 802 -81.78 154.14 -144.32
C ALA A 802 -81.86 154.56 -142.80
N ALA A 803 -81.97 153.52 -141.94
CA ALA A 803 -81.64 153.34 -140.47
C ALA A 803 -82.67 153.63 -139.32
N GLY A 804 -82.64 152.84 -138.21
CA GLY A 804 -83.41 153.03 -136.93
C GLY A 804 -83.52 151.80 -135.98
N VAL A 805 -83.79 151.99 -134.65
CA VAL A 805 -83.85 150.95 -133.55
C VAL A 805 -84.83 151.30 -132.38
N ALA A 806 -85.31 150.31 -131.59
CA ALA A 806 -85.84 150.42 -130.18
C ALA A 806 -86.29 149.04 -129.59
N SER A 807 -86.31 148.85 -128.24
CA SER A 807 -86.63 147.55 -127.56
C SER A 807 -86.94 147.68 -126.04
N LEU A 808 -88.00 147.02 -125.49
CA LEU A 808 -88.40 146.70 -124.06
C LEU A 808 -89.98 146.54 -123.97
N ALA A 809 -90.71 146.01 -122.96
CA ALA A 809 -90.48 145.21 -121.72
C ALA A 809 -91.83 144.70 -121.08
N ALA A 810 -91.74 143.71 -120.16
CA ALA A 810 -92.58 143.48 -118.93
C ALA A 810 -94.04 142.94 -119.02
N GLY A 811 -94.61 142.34 -117.95
CA GLY A 811 -94.03 141.91 -116.64
C GLY A 811 -94.94 142.13 -115.40
N GLY A 812 -94.45 141.78 -114.20
CA GLY A 812 -95.07 142.10 -112.88
C GLY A 812 -94.41 141.36 -111.69
N ALA A 813 -94.29 141.92 -110.48
CA ALA A 813 -94.73 143.22 -109.98
C ALA A 813 -93.96 143.72 -108.72
N ALA A 814 -94.00 145.04 -108.48
CA ALA A 814 -93.58 145.82 -107.29
C ALA A 814 -92.06 145.96 -106.99
N ALA A 815 -91.55 147.05 -106.37
CA ALA A 815 -91.98 148.46 -106.30
C ALA A 815 -90.84 149.34 -105.69
N VAL A 816 -90.85 150.67 -105.96
CA VAL A 816 -89.99 151.74 -105.35
C VAL A 816 -88.49 151.69 -105.79
N ALA A 817 -87.84 152.76 -106.32
CA ALA A 817 -88.22 154.11 -106.81
C ALA A 817 -87.00 154.79 -107.52
N GLN A 818 -87.03 155.93 -108.24
CA GLN A 818 -87.99 156.64 -109.12
C GLN A 818 -87.51 158.09 -109.39
N PHE A 819 -86.69 158.40 -110.42
CA PHE A 819 -86.42 159.80 -110.86
C PHE A 819 -85.83 159.94 -112.29
N LEU A 820 -86.23 161.01 -113.01
CA LEU A 820 -85.69 161.58 -114.29
C LEU A 820 -85.55 160.62 -115.50
N LEU A 821 -86.21 160.77 -116.66
CA LEU A 821 -87.11 161.79 -117.23
C LEU A 821 -86.53 163.18 -117.61
N VAL A 822 -86.71 163.53 -118.90
CA VAL A 822 -86.66 164.85 -119.57
C VAL A 822 -85.30 165.55 -119.73
N GLY A 823 -84.72 165.41 -120.94
CA GLY A 823 -83.75 166.37 -121.50
C GLY A 823 -82.78 165.75 -122.52
N ALA A 824 -82.48 166.36 -123.68
CA ALA A 824 -83.17 167.48 -124.36
C ALA A 824 -82.87 167.45 -125.87
N ALA A 825 -83.90 167.52 -126.73
CA ALA A 825 -83.73 167.61 -128.19
C ALA A 825 -83.35 169.01 -128.70
N LEU A 826 -82.64 169.80 -127.87
CA LEU A 826 -82.43 171.25 -128.05
C LEU A 826 -81.00 171.71 -127.71
N LEU A 827 -80.01 171.08 -128.35
CA LEU A 827 -78.71 171.75 -128.62
C LEU A 827 -78.36 171.74 -130.13
N ALA A 828 -79.40 171.78 -130.97
CA ALA A 828 -79.27 172.27 -132.33
C ALA A 828 -78.86 173.76 -132.32
N VAL A 829 -78.42 174.28 -133.48
CA VAL A 829 -78.14 175.71 -133.75
C VAL A 829 -76.90 176.31 -133.05
N GLY A 830 -76.50 175.83 -131.86
CA GLY A 830 -75.54 176.52 -130.98
C GLY A 830 -74.17 176.91 -131.56
N VAL A 831 -73.53 176.07 -132.39
CA VAL A 831 -72.15 176.30 -132.88
C VAL A 831 -72.07 176.52 -134.40
N ALA A 832 -73.20 176.80 -135.05
CA ALA A 832 -73.24 177.23 -136.46
C ALA A 832 -72.62 178.63 -136.72
N CYS A 833 -71.89 179.19 -135.74
CA CYS A 833 -71.31 180.54 -135.74
C CYS A 833 -69.84 180.59 -135.30
N LEU A 834 -69.19 179.48 -134.95
CA LEU A 834 -67.79 179.45 -134.49
C LEU A 834 -67.01 178.30 -135.17
N ALA A 835 -66.26 178.50 -136.26
CA ALA A 835 -65.98 179.79 -136.90
C ALA A 835 -65.77 179.70 -138.43
N VAL A 836 -66.59 180.48 -139.15
CA VAL A 836 -66.25 180.98 -140.51
C VAL A 836 -65.08 181.99 -140.44
N ALA A 837 -64.73 182.47 -139.25
CA ALA A 837 -63.81 183.58 -139.01
C ALA A 837 -62.30 183.31 -139.18
N LEU A 838 -61.87 182.06 -139.42
CA LEU A 838 -60.44 181.73 -139.67
C LEU A 838 -60.19 181.01 -141.00
N ARG A 839 -61.04 181.31 -141.98
CA ARG A 839 -60.53 181.50 -143.34
C ARG A 839 -59.75 182.83 -143.38
N VAL A 840 -58.77 182.89 -144.30
CA VAL A 840 -58.17 184.07 -144.96
C VAL A 840 -56.72 184.35 -144.58
N ARG A 841 -55.80 183.83 -145.40
CA ARG A 841 -55.25 184.63 -146.50
C ARG A 841 -55.14 183.81 -147.78
#